data_AF-A0A151GKC5-F1
#
_entry.id   AF-A0A151GKC5-F1
#
_cell.length_a   1.000
_cell.length_b   1.000
_cell.length_c   1.000
_cell.angle_alpha   90.00
_cell.angle_beta   90.00
_cell.angle_gamma   90.00
#
_symmetry.space_group_name_H-M   'P 1'
#
loop_
_entity.id
_entity.type
_entity.pdbx_description
1 polymer ?
#
loop_
_entity_poly.entity_id
_entity_poly.type
_entity_poly.pdbx_seq_one_letter_code
_entity_poly.pdbx_strand_id
1 'polypeptide(L)'
;MALRRARLLWAWASGPGRQLVMVGALTMLHQVRRNLTARRIFSVPHALVLLWMVILLWGERWVFESKVEDCRWQNWEKWPKGTRPHHLIFVADPQLIDPHSYPSRPWPLGPLTMLITDNYLRRSYNALQRELKPDSLFFLGDLFDGGREWKTRKGRFVDPKWGNSRTKEEQKLVEKWHRKYGDDYWMREYQRFGDIFFNKWYLGGAAPGPWQKGRKLVASLPGNHDLGFGAQVQIPVRDRFSAFFGDGNRVDIVGNHTIVSVDTVSMSAGTSAQKAMHNLQPIHGPVDEFLEGVQATKRKMVQDELRTWHDVDRDYLLFGHKVEELASASTERVLRDPGPRAADFPTILLTHVPLYRSPGTPCGPLREHWPPTKAAKGQSNDPAPDHRNAITVSAGYQYQNVLSEEDSKRLVKSVGNVVHVFSGDDHDYCELTHSSSKDNVREITVKSFSMAMGVPTPGFVMVSLHNPVDADGRPMPGSPEKTLQTHLCLLPNQTRTFLQYATYAILSLVLLSIWAFLIPILRLQPFALEAEKHRPLGLPMFKDKDKAKSEPPDHSAHVDLPLRMYAVATSAVRSSSAGPTEGARWSSKKSRQTRRWGWGGGVEGPRINLDDAFSYDSSSDKAWRRRRGRRTLRALGRELWTTAWRVAWMSVLIWAYLAKQG
;
A
#
# COMPACT_ATOMS: atom_id res chain seq x y z
N MET A 1 38.27 3.60 39.18
CA MET A 1 36.79 3.52 39.25
C MET A 1 36.16 2.53 38.26
N ALA A 2 36.63 2.44 37.01
CA ALA A 2 36.04 1.55 35.98
C ALA A 2 36.05 0.05 36.34
N LEU A 3 37.15 -0.47 36.90
CA LEU A 3 37.27 -1.87 37.35
C LEU A 3 36.29 -2.25 38.46
N ARG A 4 35.99 -1.32 39.38
CA ARG A 4 35.03 -1.54 40.48
C ARG A 4 33.59 -1.57 39.96
N ARG A 5 33.26 -0.73 38.97
CA ARG A 5 31.97 -0.76 38.26
C ARG A 5 31.79 -2.02 37.42
N ALA A 6 32.85 -2.47 36.74
CA ALA A 6 32.83 -3.71 35.97
C ALA A 6 32.62 -4.95 36.87
N ARG A 7 33.28 -5.02 38.03
CA ARG A 7 33.07 -6.10 39.02
C ARG A 7 31.65 -6.09 39.62
N LEU A 8 31.10 -4.91 39.89
CA LEU A 8 29.71 -4.77 40.37
C LEU A 8 28.68 -5.17 39.31
N LEU A 9 28.90 -4.80 38.05
CA LEU A 9 28.06 -5.23 36.92
C LEU A 9 28.16 -6.73 36.68
N TRP A 10 29.36 -7.30 36.78
CA TRP A 10 29.56 -8.74 36.63
C TRP A 10 28.91 -9.51 37.79
N ALA A 11 29.07 -9.06 39.03
CA ALA A 11 28.41 -9.65 40.20
C ALA A 11 26.87 -9.53 40.13
N TRP A 12 26.36 -8.42 39.62
CA TRP A 12 24.92 -8.25 39.36
C TRP A 12 24.46 -9.19 38.25
N ALA A 13 25.16 -9.24 37.12
CA ALA A 13 24.83 -10.12 35.99
C ALA A 13 24.95 -11.60 36.36
N SER A 14 25.92 -12.00 37.18
CA SER A 14 26.16 -13.39 37.59
C SER A 14 25.25 -13.86 38.72
N GLY A 15 24.64 -12.95 39.48
CA GLY A 15 23.72 -13.24 40.58
C GLY A 15 22.30 -12.73 40.33
N PRO A 16 21.91 -11.55 40.86
CA PRO A 16 20.55 -11.00 40.75
C PRO A 16 20.00 -10.90 39.32
N GLY A 17 20.82 -10.49 38.35
CA GLY A 17 20.45 -10.38 36.94
C GLY A 17 20.21 -11.74 36.30
N ARG A 18 21.05 -12.75 36.55
CA ARG A 18 20.81 -14.14 36.13
C ARG A 18 19.54 -14.72 36.74
N GLN A 19 19.29 -14.47 38.03
CA GLN A 19 18.04 -14.91 38.68
C GLN A 19 16.81 -14.23 38.08
N LEU A 20 16.89 -12.93 37.78
CA LEU A 20 15.80 -12.17 37.16
C LEU A 20 15.52 -12.65 35.73
N VAL A 21 16.57 -12.96 34.95
CA VAL A 21 16.46 -13.57 33.61
C VAL A 21 15.87 -14.98 33.69
N MET A 22 16.32 -15.82 34.63
CA MET A 22 15.80 -17.18 34.81
C MET A 22 14.35 -17.18 35.29
N VAL A 23 13.98 -16.31 36.23
CA VAL A 23 12.58 -16.13 36.66
C VAL A 23 11.73 -15.61 35.50
N GLY A 24 12.24 -14.64 34.73
CA GLY A 24 11.58 -14.17 33.51
C GLY A 24 11.36 -15.29 32.48
N ALA A 25 12.39 -16.11 32.23
CA ALA A 25 12.34 -17.23 31.30
C ALA A 25 11.38 -18.34 31.78
N LEU A 26 11.39 -18.69 33.07
CA LEU A 26 10.46 -19.67 33.65
C LEU A 26 9.01 -19.15 33.62
N THR A 27 8.80 -17.87 33.92
CA THR A 27 7.48 -17.23 33.82
C THR A 27 6.99 -17.21 32.38
N MET A 28 7.88 -16.92 31.42
CA MET A 28 7.59 -16.99 29.99
C MET A 28 7.26 -18.42 29.55
N LEU A 29 8.07 -19.42 29.91
CA LEU A 29 7.84 -20.83 29.59
C LEU A 29 6.52 -21.33 30.19
N HIS A 30 6.23 -20.95 31.44
CA HIS A 30 4.97 -21.27 32.10
C HIS A 30 3.78 -20.61 31.38
N GLN A 31 3.91 -19.35 31.00
CA GLN A 31 2.89 -18.62 30.25
C GLN A 31 2.68 -19.20 28.84
N VAL A 32 3.75 -19.62 28.17
CA VAL A 32 3.71 -20.33 26.87
C VAL A 32 2.99 -21.66 27.03
N ARG A 33 3.34 -22.47 28.03
CA ARG A 33 2.66 -23.75 28.31
C ARG A 33 1.17 -23.56 28.59
N ARG A 34 0.78 -22.51 29.33
CA ARG A 34 -0.65 -22.17 29.56
C ARG A 34 -1.36 -21.77 28.26
N ASN A 35 -0.68 -21.07 27.36
CA ASN A 35 -1.25 -20.64 26.08
C ASN A 35 -1.33 -21.78 25.04
N LEU A 36 -0.43 -22.76 25.06
CA LEU A 36 -0.35 -23.87 24.11
C LEU A 36 -1.27 -25.06 24.43
N THR A 37 -2.31 -24.88 25.25
CA THR A 37 -3.30 -25.93 25.49
C THR A 37 -4.21 -26.07 24.27
N ALA A 38 -4.54 -27.31 23.86
CA ALA A 38 -5.39 -27.56 22.68
C ALA A 38 -6.72 -26.76 22.72
N ARG A 39 -7.33 -26.66 23.90
CA ARG A 39 -8.57 -25.88 24.12
C ARG A 39 -8.42 -24.37 23.89
N ARG A 40 -7.21 -23.82 24.02
CA ARG A 40 -6.92 -22.42 23.71
C ARG A 40 -6.52 -22.21 22.25
N ILE A 41 -5.82 -23.18 21.66
CA ILE A 41 -5.47 -23.15 20.24
C ILE A 41 -6.74 -23.20 19.38
N PHE A 42 -7.69 -24.08 19.72
CA PHE A 42 -9.00 -24.18 19.06
C PHE A 42 -10.06 -23.27 19.71
N SER A 43 -9.70 -22.03 20.03
CA SER A 43 -10.64 -21.06 20.63
C SER A 43 -11.20 -20.08 19.60
N VAL A 44 -12.36 -19.49 19.92
CA VAL A 44 -13.04 -18.48 19.08
C VAL A 44 -12.12 -17.36 18.60
N PRO A 45 -11.22 -16.76 19.43
CA PRO A 45 -10.28 -15.75 18.96
C PRO A 45 -9.31 -16.26 17.88
N HIS A 46 -8.84 -17.51 17.97
CA HIS A 46 -7.93 -18.06 16.96
C HIS A 46 -8.67 -18.42 15.67
N ALA A 47 -9.92 -18.89 15.76
CA ALA A 47 -10.78 -19.05 14.59
C ALA A 47 -11.02 -17.70 13.88
N LEU A 48 -11.24 -16.62 14.64
CA LEU A 48 -11.31 -15.27 14.08
C LEU A 48 -9.98 -14.82 13.46
N VAL A 49 -8.83 -15.13 14.05
CA VAL A 49 -7.52 -14.84 13.43
C VAL A 49 -7.35 -15.58 12.09
N LEU A 50 -7.76 -16.84 12.01
CA LEU A 50 -7.75 -17.60 10.74
C LEU A 50 -8.70 -16.97 9.71
N LEU A 51 -9.90 -16.56 10.13
CA LEU A 51 -10.83 -15.82 9.27
C LEU A 51 -10.20 -14.51 8.76
N TRP A 52 -9.56 -13.74 9.65
CA TRP A 52 -8.85 -12.53 9.28
C TRP A 52 -7.68 -12.80 8.33
N MET A 53 -6.95 -13.90 8.50
CA MET A 53 -5.91 -14.31 7.56
C MET A 53 -6.50 -14.49 6.15
N VAL A 54 -7.64 -15.17 6.03
CA VAL A 54 -8.34 -15.36 4.74
C VAL A 54 -8.84 -14.03 4.18
N ILE A 55 -9.46 -13.18 5.00
CA ILE A 55 -9.93 -11.84 4.58
C ILE A 55 -8.78 -10.98 4.06
N LEU A 56 -7.64 -10.99 4.75
CA LEU A 56 -6.45 -10.25 4.33
C LEU A 56 -5.83 -10.85 3.07
N LEU A 57 -5.75 -12.18 2.94
CA LEU A 57 -5.29 -12.80 1.69
C LEU A 57 -6.20 -12.45 0.51
N TRP A 58 -7.52 -12.41 0.74
CA TRP A 58 -8.47 -12.00 -0.26
C TRP A 58 -8.26 -10.54 -0.69
N GLY A 59 -8.28 -9.59 0.25
CA GLY A 59 -8.23 -8.17 -0.06
C GLY A 59 -6.84 -7.64 -0.43
N GLU A 60 -5.77 -8.30 0.03
CA GLU A 60 -4.38 -7.90 -0.27
C GLU A 60 -3.76 -8.68 -1.44
N ARG A 61 -4.38 -9.78 -1.93
CA ARG A 61 -3.83 -10.58 -3.05
C ARG A 61 -4.89 -10.98 -4.08
N TRP A 62 -5.83 -11.85 -3.69
CA TRP A 62 -6.71 -12.52 -4.66
C TRP A 62 -7.64 -11.57 -5.42
N VAL A 63 -8.07 -10.47 -4.79
CA VAL A 63 -8.94 -9.49 -5.46
C VAL A 63 -8.26 -8.82 -6.67
N PHE A 64 -6.93 -8.66 -6.64
CA PHE A 64 -6.19 -8.08 -7.77
C PHE A 64 -6.08 -9.09 -8.91
N GLU A 65 -5.72 -10.33 -8.60
CA GLU A 65 -5.61 -11.42 -9.57
C GLU A 65 -6.96 -11.68 -10.27
N SER A 66 -8.05 -11.79 -9.50
CA SER A 66 -9.39 -12.02 -10.07
C SER A 66 -9.89 -10.87 -10.94
N LYS A 67 -9.64 -9.62 -10.53
CA LYS A 67 -10.04 -8.44 -11.33
C LYS A 67 -9.32 -8.35 -12.66
N VAL A 68 -8.04 -8.69 -12.69
CA VAL A 68 -7.26 -8.70 -13.93
C VAL A 68 -7.59 -9.93 -14.79
N GLU A 69 -7.88 -11.07 -14.17
CA GLU A 69 -8.31 -12.29 -14.88
C GLU A 69 -9.59 -12.07 -15.70
N ASP A 70 -10.53 -11.26 -15.21
CA ASP A 70 -11.74 -10.87 -15.95
C ASP A 70 -11.40 -10.24 -17.31
N CYS A 71 -10.26 -9.56 -17.42
CA CYS A 71 -9.79 -8.83 -18.61
C CYS A 71 -8.93 -9.67 -19.57
N ARG A 72 -8.77 -10.98 -19.34
CA ARG A 72 -7.97 -11.85 -20.22
C ARG A 72 -8.35 -11.65 -21.69
N TRP A 73 -7.34 -11.60 -22.56
CA TRP A 73 -7.46 -11.28 -23.99
C TRP A 73 -8.60 -12.04 -24.70
N GLN A 74 -8.69 -13.35 -24.46
CA GLN A 74 -9.72 -14.22 -25.04
C GLN A 74 -11.17 -13.87 -24.67
N ASN A 75 -11.40 -13.09 -23.62
CA ASN A 75 -12.75 -12.74 -23.15
C ASN A 75 -13.39 -11.63 -24.00
N TRP A 76 -12.59 -10.81 -24.69
CA TRP A 76 -13.07 -9.62 -25.38
C TRP A 76 -12.53 -9.45 -26.80
N GLU A 77 -11.40 -10.06 -27.14
CA GLU A 77 -10.85 -10.01 -28.50
C GLU A 77 -11.77 -10.72 -29.49
N LYS A 78 -11.98 -10.05 -30.62
CA LYS A 78 -12.83 -10.55 -31.71
C LYS A 78 -12.01 -10.66 -32.98
N TRP A 79 -11.04 -11.55 -32.97
CA TRP A 79 -10.25 -11.91 -34.15
C TRP A 79 -10.66 -13.27 -34.71
N PRO A 80 -10.47 -13.53 -36.02
CA PRO A 80 -10.65 -14.86 -36.60
C PRO A 80 -9.86 -15.95 -35.86
N LYS A 81 -10.37 -17.18 -35.85
CA LYS A 81 -9.70 -18.31 -35.18
C LYS A 81 -8.31 -18.56 -35.77
N GLY A 82 -7.32 -18.80 -34.90
CA GLY A 82 -5.93 -19.07 -35.30
C GLY A 82 -5.07 -17.82 -35.52
N THR A 83 -5.65 -16.62 -35.39
CA THR A 83 -4.90 -15.36 -35.38
C THR A 83 -4.01 -15.26 -34.14
N ARG A 84 -2.90 -14.55 -34.29
CA ARG A 84 -1.94 -14.27 -33.22
C ARG A 84 -1.76 -12.76 -33.14
N PRO A 85 -2.65 -12.05 -32.41
CA PRO A 85 -2.51 -10.62 -32.22
C PRO A 85 -1.28 -10.30 -31.34
N HIS A 86 -0.76 -9.08 -31.49
CA HIS A 86 0.20 -8.51 -30.55
C HIS A 86 -0.55 -7.86 -29.40
N HIS A 87 -0.15 -8.20 -28.18
CA HIS A 87 -0.80 -7.74 -26.95
C HIS A 87 -0.07 -6.55 -26.33
N LEU A 88 -0.66 -5.37 -26.43
CA LEU A 88 -0.13 -4.10 -25.95
C LEU A 88 -0.94 -3.58 -24.77
N ILE A 89 -0.28 -3.06 -23.74
CA ILE A 89 -0.93 -2.39 -22.61
C ILE A 89 -0.41 -0.95 -22.44
N PHE A 90 -1.32 -0.03 -22.16
CA PHE A 90 -1.04 1.34 -21.75
C PHE A 90 -1.32 1.53 -20.27
N VAL A 91 -0.34 2.04 -19.54
CA VAL A 91 -0.45 2.41 -18.12
C VAL A 91 -0.26 3.92 -18.00
N ALA A 92 -1.23 4.63 -17.47
CA ALA A 92 -1.13 6.07 -17.24
C ALA A 92 -1.10 6.38 -15.75
N ASP A 93 -0.43 7.48 -15.39
CA ASP A 93 -0.45 8.08 -14.06
C ASP A 93 -0.25 7.07 -12.91
N PRO A 94 0.82 6.24 -12.92
CA PRO A 94 1.15 5.48 -11.72
C PRO A 94 1.48 6.40 -10.54
N GLN A 95 1.89 7.66 -10.81
CA GLN A 95 2.04 8.77 -9.87
C GLN A 95 2.56 8.32 -8.50
N LEU A 96 3.82 7.91 -8.48
CA LEU A 96 4.45 7.47 -7.27
C LEU A 96 4.45 8.61 -6.24
N ILE A 97 3.69 8.43 -5.15
CA ILE A 97 3.44 9.50 -4.18
C ILE A 97 4.63 9.74 -3.26
N ASP A 98 4.83 10.99 -2.87
CA ASP A 98 6.00 11.39 -2.09
C ASP A 98 5.63 12.55 -1.11
N PRO A 99 6.60 13.18 -0.41
CA PRO A 99 6.34 14.29 0.49
C PRO A 99 5.73 15.54 -0.16
N HIS A 100 5.75 15.67 -1.49
CA HIS A 100 5.03 16.70 -2.23
C HIS A 100 3.53 16.42 -2.28
N SER A 101 3.11 15.16 -2.45
CA SER A 101 1.70 14.77 -2.65
C SER A 101 0.79 15.16 -1.47
N TYR A 102 1.27 14.93 -0.24
CA TYR A 102 0.50 15.20 0.99
C TYR A 102 1.38 15.90 2.04
N PRO A 103 1.73 17.18 1.86
CA PRO A 103 2.79 17.84 2.64
C PRO A 103 2.40 18.08 4.10
N SER A 104 1.11 18.09 4.40
CA SER A 104 0.56 18.24 5.75
C SER A 104 0.53 16.93 6.54
N ARG A 105 0.78 15.77 5.91
CA ARG A 105 0.64 14.47 6.55
C ARG A 105 1.86 14.15 7.45
N PRO A 106 1.70 14.05 8.78
CA PRO A 106 2.83 13.88 9.70
C PRO A 106 3.36 12.44 9.70
N TRP A 107 4.54 12.24 10.30
CA TRP A 107 5.00 10.90 10.67
C TRP A 107 4.10 10.34 11.80
N PRO A 108 3.68 9.07 11.74
CA PRO A 108 4.05 8.03 10.76
C PRO A 108 3.10 7.89 9.54
N LEU A 109 2.05 8.71 9.43
CA LEU A 109 1.03 8.58 8.39
C LEU A 109 1.58 8.75 6.97
N GLY A 110 2.54 9.64 6.76
CA GLY A 110 3.18 9.85 5.44
C GLY A 110 3.80 8.56 4.88
N PRO A 111 4.82 7.99 5.54
CA PRO A 111 5.44 6.73 5.11
C PRO A 111 4.46 5.55 5.01
N LEU A 112 3.47 5.48 5.90
CA LEU A 112 2.43 4.46 5.83
C LEU A 112 1.57 4.59 4.57
N THR A 113 1.27 5.81 4.15
CA THR A 113 0.53 6.05 2.90
C THR A 113 1.34 5.59 1.70
N MET A 114 2.62 5.97 1.63
CA MET A 114 3.52 5.52 0.55
C MET A 114 3.56 3.99 0.49
N LEU A 115 3.72 3.32 1.63
CA LEU A 115 3.69 1.85 1.69
C LEU A 115 2.39 1.26 1.13
N ILE A 116 1.23 1.82 1.49
CA ILE A 116 -0.07 1.32 1.03
C ILE A 116 -0.22 1.53 -0.48
N THR A 117 0.09 2.72 -0.99
CA THR A 117 -0.01 3.03 -2.42
C THR A 117 0.99 2.23 -3.25
N ASP A 118 2.24 2.10 -2.80
CA ASP A 118 3.26 1.28 -3.45
C ASP A 118 2.85 -0.19 -3.54
N ASN A 119 2.26 -0.72 -2.46
CA ASN A 119 1.76 -2.09 -2.45
C ASN A 119 0.57 -2.26 -3.39
N TYR A 120 -0.33 -1.27 -3.48
CA TYR A 120 -1.40 -1.29 -4.46
C TYR A 120 -0.84 -1.37 -5.88
N LEU A 121 0.07 -0.47 -6.26
CA LEU A 121 0.71 -0.46 -7.58
C LEU A 121 1.40 -1.79 -7.87
N ARG A 122 2.16 -2.31 -6.89
CA ARG A 122 2.88 -3.58 -7.02
C ARG A 122 1.95 -4.76 -7.23
N ARG A 123 0.84 -4.85 -6.49
CA ARG A 123 -0.13 -5.96 -6.62
C ARG A 123 -0.87 -5.89 -7.94
N SER A 124 -1.34 -4.70 -8.32
CA SER A 124 -1.98 -4.46 -9.62
C SER A 124 -1.05 -4.85 -10.76
N TYR A 125 0.22 -4.41 -10.72
CA TYR A 125 1.19 -4.71 -11.77
C TYR A 125 1.60 -6.19 -11.79
N ASN A 126 1.76 -6.82 -10.63
CA ASN A 126 2.02 -8.25 -10.54
C ASN A 126 0.88 -9.07 -11.16
N ALA A 127 -0.38 -8.72 -10.88
CA ALA A 127 -1.55 -9.37 -11.46
C ALA A 127 -1.58 -9.16 -12.98
N LEU A 128 -1.37 -7.93 -13.46
CA LEU A 128 -1.25 -7.60 -14.88
C LEU A 128 -0.20 -8.48 -15.59
N GLN A 129 1.01 -8.59 -15.01
CA GLN A 129 2.08 -9.39 -15.61
C GLN A 129 1.78 -10.89 -15.61
N ARG A 130 1.19 -11.42 -14.54
CA ARG A 130 0.91 -12.86 -14.40
C ARG A 130 -0.26 -13.33 -15.27
N GLU A 131 -1.34 -12.56 -15.27
CA GLU A 131 -2.60 -12.94 -15.91
C GLU A 131 -2.66 -12.56 -17.39
N LEU A 132 -2.09 -11.41 -17.76
CA LEU A 132 -2.21 -10.86 -19.12
C LEU A 132 -0.93 -11.05 -19.95
N LYS A 133 0.26 -11.05 -19.33
CA LYS A 133 1.54 -11.28 -20.03
C LYS A 133 1.68 -10.49 -21.34
N PRO A 134 1.58 -9.15 -21.32
CA PRO A 134 1.63 -8.35 -22.54
C PRO A 134 2.99 -8.49 -23.26
N ASP A 135 2.95 -8.45 -24.59
CA ASP A 135 4.14 -8.35 -25.45
C ASP A 135 4.80 -6.98 -25.31
N SER A 136 3.99 -5.92 -25.24
CA SER A 136 4.48 -4.55 -25.05
C SER A 136 3.72 -3.82 -23.96
N LEU A 137 4.41 -2.94 -23.23
CA LEU A 137 3.79 -2.03 -22.26
C LEU A 137 4.41 -0.64 -22.37
N PHE A 138 3.56 0.38 -22.48
CA PHE A 138 3.96 1.78 -22.55
C PHE A 138 3.33 2.56 -21.40
N PHE A 139 4.15 3.33 -20.68
CA PHE A 139 3.66 4.31 -19.72
C PHE A 139 3.35 5.62 -20.41
N LEU A 140 2.26 6.28 -20.01
CA LEU A 140 1.77 7.52 -20.60
C LEU A 140 2.01 8.75 -19.71
N GLY A 141 3.20 8.87 -19.14
CA GLY A 141 3.60 10.00 -18.30
C GLY A 141 3.16 9.91 -16.84
N ASP A 142 3.56 10.94 -16.08
CA ASP A 142 3.31 11.13 -14.66
C ASP A 142 3.72 9.90 -13.83
N LEU A 143 5.01 9.55 -14.00
CA LEU A 143 5.61 8.43 -13.30
C LEU A 143 5.74 8.73 -11.80
N PHE A 144 6.06 9.98 -11.48
CA PHE A 144 6.18 10.50 -10.13
C PHE A 144 5.21 11.65 -9.91
N ASP A 145 4.68 11.81 -8.70
CA ASP A 145 3.87 12.99 -8.36
C ASP A 145 4.74 14.24 -8.08
N GLY A 146 5.92 14.08 -7.46
CA GLY A 146 6.87 15.16 -7.19
C GLY A 146 8.12 15.16 -8.09
N GLY A 147 8.07 14.52 -9.27
CA GLY A 147 9.23 14.29 -10.13
C GLY A 147 10.02 15.55 -10.49
N ARG A 148 9.31 16.65 -10.74
CA ARG A 148 9.87 17.98 -11.06
C ARG A 148 10.34 18.78 -9.84
N GLU A 149 9.93 18.39 -8.63
CA GLU A 149 10.07 19.19 -7.41
C GLU A 149 11.45 19.04 -6.74
N TRP A 150 12.18 17.98 -7.10
CA TRP A 150 13.45 17.63 -6.47
C TRP A 150 14.65 18.15 -7.25
N LYS A 151 15.53 18.91 -6.57
CA LYS A 151 16.77 19.48 -7.12
C LYS A 151 17.57 18.45 -7.89
N THR A 152 18.14 18.86 -9.01
CA THR A 152 18.99 18.03 -9.88
C THR A 152 20.46 18.12 -9.45
N ARG A 153 21.24 17.07 -9.73
CA ARG A 153 22.69 17.10 -9.49
C ARG A 153 23.44 18.12 -10.34
N LYS A 154 22.97 18.31 -11.58
CA LYS A 154 23.56 19.23 -12.57
C LYS A 154 22.55 20.30 -12.98
N GLY A 155 23.07 21.44 -13.42
CA GLY A 155 22.29 22.56 -13.92
C GLY A 155 21.68 23.44 -12.82
N ARG A 156 21.14 24.59 -13.25
CA ARG A 156 20.50 25.55 -12.36
C ARG A 156 19.06 25.14 -12.10
N PHE A 157 18.76 24.77 -10.86
CA PHE A 157 17.41 24.42 -10.41
C PHE A 157 16.76 25.62 -9.70
N VAL A 158 15.96 26.38 -10.45
CA VAL A 158 15.27 27.57 -9.97
C VAL A 158 13.93 27.66 -10.67
N ASP A 159 12.86 27.71 -9.87
CA ASP A 159 11.51 27.90 -10.39
C ASP A 159 11.44 29.17 -11.26
N PRO A 160 10.93 29.05 -12.50
CA PRO A 160 10.71 30.19 -13.36
C PRO A 160 9.85 31.27 -12.68
N LYS A 161 10.25 32.54 -12.82
CA LYS A 161 9.54 33.70 -12.23
C LYS A 161 8.41 34.23 -13.11
N TRP A 162 8.03 33.49 -14.14
CA TRP A 162 6.99 33.84 -15.10
C TRP A 162 5.90 32.77 -15.14
N GLY A 163 4.76 33.12 -15.72
CA GLY A 163 3.59 32.26 -15.80
C GLY A 163 2.79 32.25 -14.50
N ASN A 164 1.93 31.25 -14.35
CA ASN A 164 1.22 31.04 -13.10
C ASN A 164 2.21 30.77 -11.96
N SER A 165 1.82 31.11 -10.73
CA SER A 165 2.65 30.89 -9.55
C SER A 165 2.04 29.82 -8.65
N ARG A 166 2.90 29.15 -7.88
CA ARG A 166 2.49 28.24 -6.79
C ARG A 166 1.52 28.92 -5.83
N THR A 167 0.71 28.12 -5.15
CA THR A 167 -0.14 28.59 -4.06
C THR A 167 0.69 29.17 -2.91
N LYS A 168 0.10 30.04 -2.07
CA LYS A 168 0.80 30.68 -0.94
C LYS A 168 1.28 29.65 0.09
N GLU A 169 0.55 28.55 0.22
CA GLU A 169 0.87 27.43 1.09
C GLU A 169 2.11 26.67 0.59
N GLU A 170 2.15 26.34 -0.70
CA GLU A 170 3.28 25.66 -1.33
C GLU A 170 4.54 26.52 -1.33
N GLN A 171 4.43 27.83 -1.58
CA GLN A 171 5.59 28.74 -1.55
C GLN A 171 6.35 28.67 -0.21
N LYS A 172 5.65 28.46 0.92
CA LYS A 172 6.27 28.28 2.24
C LYS A 172 6.99 26.93 2.38
N LEU A 173 6.55 25.92 1.63
CA LEU A 173 7.10 24.56 1.64
C LEU A 173 8.30 24.40 0.70
N VAL A 174 8.34 25.16 -0.40
CA VAL A 174 9.42 25.10 -1.40
C VAL A 174 10.79 25.28 -0.77
N GLU A 175 10.98 26.25 0.13
CA GLU A 175 12.28 26.45 0.80
C GLU A 175 12.68 25.21 1.62
N LYS A 176 11.72 24.62 2.34
CA LYS A 176 11.93 23.39 3.12
C LYS A 176 12.23 22.19 2.21
N TRP A 177 11.53 22.05 1.09
CA TRP A 177 11.75 21.01 0.09
C TRP A 177 13.14 21.14 -0.53
N HIS A 178 13.50 22.32 -1.02
CA HIS A 178 14.82 22.61 -1.58
C HIS A 178 15.96 22.37 -0.60
N ARG A 179 15.73 22.52 0.71
CA ARG A 179 16.75 22.21 1.73
C ARG A 179 16.85 20.71 2.02
N LYS A 180 15.74 19.98 1.97
CA LYS A 180 15.64 18.60 2.46
C LYS A 180 15.77 17.55 1.37
N TYR A 181 15.29 17.85 0.17
CA TYR A 181 15.16 16.92 -0.93
C TYR A 181 15.96 17.43 -2.14
N GLY A 182 16.59 16.51 -2.83
CA GLY A 182 17.42 16.77 -4.00
C GLY A 182 17.67 15.49 -4.78
N ASP A 183 18.78 15.44 -5.51
CA ASP A 183 19.02 14.38 -6.49
C ASP A 183 19.02 12.98 -5.85
N ASP A 184 19.67 12.81 -4.70
CA ASP A 184 19.67 11.53 -3.96
C ASP A 184 18.26 11.07 -3.56
N TYR A 185 17.34 12.01 -3.31
CA TYR A 185 15.96 11.69 -3.03
C TYR A 185 15.26 11.19 -4.30
N TRP A 186 15.37 11.94 -5.39
CA TRP A 186 14.82 11.54 -6.69
C TRP A 186 15.38 10.19 -7.16
N MET A 187 16.67 9.90 -6.93
CA MET A 187 17.28 8.61 -7.24
C MET A 187 16.65 7.44 -6.47
N ARG A 188 16.22 7.66 -5.22
CA ARG A 188 15.48 6.64 -4.46
C ARG A 188 14.06 6.46 -4.98
N GLU A 189 13.42 7.53 -5.44
CA GLU A 189 12.12 7.45 -6.12
C GLU A 189 12.24 6.64 -7.41
N TYR A 190 13.26 6.90 -8.23
CA TYR A 190 13.57 6.10 -9.42
C TYR A 190 13.79 4.61 -9.11
N GLN A 191 14.56 4.30 -8.06
CA GLN A 191 14.74 2.92 -7.59
C GLN A 191 13.41 2.30 -7.16
N ARG A 192 12.57 3.06 -6.43
CA ARG A 192 11.25 2.59 -5.98
C ARG A 192 10.32 2.31 -7.15
N PHE A 193 10.34 3.14 -8.19
CA PHE A 193 9.64 2.88 -9.46
C PHE A 193 10.16 1.61 -10.14
N GLY A 194 11.48 1.45 -10.24
CA GLY A 194 12.12 0.26 -10.80
C GLY A 194 11.75 -1.03 -10.05
N ASP A 195 11.66 -0.98 -8.72
CA ASP A 195 11.28 -2.13 -7.88
C ASP A 195 9.82 -2.56 -8.07
N ILE A 196 8.93 -1.62 -8.38
CA ILE A 196 7.51 -1.88 -8.62
C ILE A 196 7.29 -2.38 -10.05
N PHE A 197 7.93 -1.76 -11.04
CA PHE A 197 7.63 -1.99 -12.45
C PHE A 197 8.74 -2.74 -13.20
N PHE A 198 9.96 -2.21 -13.27
CA PHE A 198 11.04 -2.78 -14.08
C PHE A 198 11.45 -4.17 -13.61
N ASN A 199 11.70 -4.35 -12.32
CA ASN A 199 12.09 -5.63 -11.72
C ASN A 199 10.98 -6.70 -11.83
N LYS A 200 9.74 -6.28 -12.08
CA LYS A 200 8.56 -7.16 -12.16
C LYS A 200 8.14 -7.47 -13.59
N TRP A 201 8.74 -6.84 -14.60
CA TRP A 201 8.45 -7.10 -16.02
C TRP A 201 8.52 -8.59 -16.37
N TYR A 202 9.52 -9.30 -15.86
CA TYR A 202 9.75 -10.72 -16.17
C TYR A 202 8.83 -11.69 -15.42
N LEU A 203 7.93 -11.22 -14.53
CA LEU A 203 6.94 -12.11 -13.89
C LEU A 203 6.02 -12.79 -14.89
N GLY A 204 5.76 -12.16 -16.04
CA GLY A 204 5.00 -12.75 -17.15
C GLY A 204 5.79 -13.74 -18.02
N GLY A 205 7.09 -13.92 -17.75
CA GLY A 205 8.04 -14.66 -18.59
C GLY A 205 8.88 -13.74 -19.47
N ALA A 206 10.08 -14.19 -19.85
CA ALA A 206 10.97 -13.44 -20.74
C ALA A 206 10.69 -13.70 -22.23
N ALA A 207 10.07 -14.84 -22.54
CA ALA A 207 9.75 -15.21 -23.91
C ALA A 207 8.66 -14.29 -24.47
N PRO A 208 8.84 -13.75 -25.68
CA PRO A 208 7.81 -12.96 -26.34
C PRO A 208 6.71 -13.87 -26.92
N GLY A 209 5.55 -13.30 -27.23
CA GLY A 209 4.52 -14.00 -27.99
C GLY A 209 5.04 -14.48 -29.35
N PRO A 210 4.37 -15.44 -30.00
CA PRO A 210 4.79 -15.89 -31.32
C PRO A 210 4.79 -14.72 -32.31
N TRP A 211 5.79 -14.69 -33.20
CA TRP A 211 5.98 -13.62 -34.19
C TRP A 211 6.25 -12.24 -33.57
N GLN A 212 6.84 -12.22 -32.37
CA GLN A 212 7.32 -11.00 -31.72
C GLN A 212 8.83 -11.09 -31.50
N LYS A 213 9.58 -10.02 -31.81
CA LYS A 213 11.05 -9.98 -31.64
C LYS A 213 11.47 -10.08 -30.18
N GLY A 214 10.64 -9.59 -29.28
CA GLY A 214 10.94 -9.48 -27.85
C GLY A 214 9.80 -8.79 -27.12
N ARG A 215 9.80 -8.94 -25.80
CA ARG A 215 8.89 -8.18 -24.94
C ARG A 215 9.43 -6.77 -24.74
N LYS A 216 8.59 -5.74 -24.87
CA LYS A 216 8.99 -4.33 -24.83
C LYS A 216 8.35 -3.55 -23.69
N LEU A 217 9.16 -2.85 -22.91
CA LEU A 217 8.70 -1.96 -21.85
C LEU A 217 9.22 -0.54 -22.12
N VAL A 218 8.32 0.43 -22.18
CA VAL A 218 8.65 1.83 -22.49
C VAL A 218 8.07 2.73 -21.41
N ALA A 219 8.94 3.49 -20.74
CA ALA A 219 8.55 4.45 -19.70
C ALA A 219 9.11 5.85 -19.96
N SER A 220 9.42 6.18 -21.22
CA SER A 220 10.12 7.41 -21.58
C SER A 220 9.19 8.60 -21.87
N LEU A 221 7.88 8.38 -22.01
CA LEU A 221 6.94 9.48 -22.19
C LEU A 221 6.78 10.23 -20.86
N PRO A 222 7.12 11.53 -20.78
CA PRO A 222 6.99 12.31 -19.56
C PRO A 222 5.58 12.87 -19.39
N GLY A 223 5.20 13.14 -18.14
CA GLY A 223 4.07 14.02 -17.82
C GLY A 223 4.47 15.33 -17.11
N ASN A 224 3.48 16.14 -16.77
CA ASN A 224 3.71 17.43 -16.09
C ASN A 224 4.21 17.27 -14.66
N HIS A 225 3.92 16.17 -13.98
CA HIS A 225 4.52 15.87 -12.68
C HIS A 225 5.98 15.43 -12.76
N ASP A 226 6.40 14.90 -13.91
CA ASP A 226 7.78 14.54 -14.16
C ASP A 226 8.66 15.77 -14.50
N LEU A 227 8.18 16.66 -15.38
CA LEU A 227 9.00 17.74 -15.96
C LEU A 227 8.58 19.17 -15.60
N GLY A 228 7.32 19.36 -15.21
CA GLY A 228 6.62 20.64 -15.32
C GLY A 228 5.96 20.80 -16.69
N PHE A 229 5.44 21.99 -16.98
CA PHE A 229 4.65 22.22 -18.20
C PHE A 229 5.06 23.49 -18.95
N GLY A 230 5.12 23.38 -20.28
CA GLY A 230 5.33 24.49 -21.21
C GLY A 230 6.57 25.33 -20.89
N ALA A 231 6.41 26.65 -20.91
CA ALA A 231 7.50 27.59 -20.65
C ALA A 231 8.11 27.48 -19.24
N GLN A 232 7.49 26.72 -18.34
CA GLN A 232 7.97 26.53 -16.97
C GLN A 232 8.73 25.21 -16.77
N VAL A 233 8.93 24.41 -17.82
CA VAL A 233 9.80 23.20 -17.77
C VAL A 233 11.23 23.60 -17.47
N GLN A 234 11.84 22.94 -16.49
CA GLN A 234 13.25 23.15 -16.17
C GLN A 234 14.11 22.17 -16.97
N ILE A 235 15.00 22.69 -17.82
CA ILE A 235 15.95 21.90 -18.64
C ILE A 235 16.68 20.82 -17.83
N PRO A 236 17.29 21.09 -16.66
CA PRO A 236 17.99 20.03 -15.93
C PRO A 236 17.07 18.93 -15.40
N VAL A 237 15.77 19.21 -15.19
CA VAL A 237 14.78 18.20 -14.78
C VAL A 237 14.45 17.30 -15.96
N ARG A 238 14.18 17.88 -17.13
CA ARG A 238 14.00 17.13 -18.39
C ARG A 238 15.20 16.27 -18.72
N ASP A 239 16.39 16.85 -18.69
CA ASP A 239 17.62 16.12 -19.03
C ASP A 239 17.89 14.98 -18.04
N ARG A 240 17.57 15.16 -16.75
CA ARG A 240 17.61 14.06 -15.76
C ARG A 240 16.61 12.97 -16.14
N PHE A 241 15.35 13.32 -16.38
CA PHE A 241 14.32 12.34 -16.74
C PHE A 241 14.74 11.53 -17.98
N SER A 242 15.14 12.20 -19.06
CA SER A 242 15.57 11.54 -20.30
C SER A 242 16.81 10.64 -20.11
N ALA A 243 17.74 11.03 -19.23
CA ALA A 243 18.91 10.20 -18.94
C ALA A 243 18.57 8.85 -18.27
N PHE A 244 17.45 8.77 -17.52
CA PHE A 244 17.06 7.57 -16.77
C PHE A 244 15.93 6.76 -17.40
N PHE A 245 15.02 7.42 -18.12
CA PHE A 245 13.87 6.79 -18.76
C PHE A 245 14.01 6.67 -20.29
N GLY A 246 14.95 7.40 -20.89
CA GLY A 246 15.15 7.47 -22.34
C GLY A 246 14.47 8.69 -22.97
N ASP A 247 14.60 8.81 -24.29
CA ASP A 247 14.03 9.92 -25.04
C ASP A 247 12.50 9.90 -25.04
N GLY A 248 11.88 11.03 -24.72
CA GLY A 248 10.42 11.18 -24.72
C GLY A 248 9.81 11.29 -26.10
N ASN A 249 10.61 11.70 -27.09
CA ASN A 249 10.24 11.76 -28.50
C ASN A 249 10.82 10.54 -29.22
N ARG A 250 9.99 9.58 -29.61
CA ARG A 250 10.47 8.29 -30.14
C ARG A 250 9.46 7.60 -31.05
N VAL A 251 9.96 6.72 -31.90
CA VAL A 251 9.19 5.87 -32.80
C VAL A 251 9.50 4.41 -32.50
N ASP A 252 8.47 3.58 -32.33
CA ASP A 252 8.58 2.14 -32.11
C ASP A 252 7.67 1.37 -33.05
N ILE A 253 8.14 0.26 -33.60
CA ILE A 253 7.29 -0.66 -34.36
C ILE A 253 6.91 -1.83 -33.46
N VAL A 254 5.60 -2.07 -33.30
CA VAL A 254 5.05 -3.20 -32.53
C VAL A 254 3.82 -3.75 -33.24
N GLY A 255 3.73 -5.07 -33.41
CA GLY A 255 2.56 -5.71 -34.04
C GLY A 255 2.18 -5.15 -35.42
N ASN A 256 3.17 -4.78 -36.24
CA ASN A 256 3.00 -4.09 -37.53
C ASN A 256 2.21 -2.77 -37.44
N HIS A 257 2.36 -2.06 -36.32
CA HIS A 257 1.89 -0.69 -36.11
C HIS A 257 3.07 0.18 -35.71
N THR A 258 2.98 1.46 -36.03
CA THR A 258 3.94 2.47 -35.59
C THR A 258 3.41 3.14 -34.33
N ILE A 259 4.15 3.11 -33.23
CA ILE A 259 3.89 3.90 -32.02
C ILE A 259 4.77 5.14 -32.07
N VAL A 260 4.18 6.33 -31.92
CA VAL A 260 4.91 7.59 -31.85
C VAL A 260 4.63 8.24 -30.50
N SER A 261 5.65 8.34 -29.65
CA SER A 261 5.57 9.05 -28.36
C SER A 261 6.14 10.44 -28.52
N VAL A 262 5.48 11.45 -27.95
CA VAL A 262 5.89 12.85 -28.06
C VAL A 262 5.82 13.53 -26.69
N ASP A 263 6.91 14.20 -26.30
CA ASP A 263 6.99 15.06 -25.12
C ASP A 263 6.16 16.33 -25.35
N THR A 264 4.85 16.20 -25.19
CA THR A 264 3.91 17.30 -25.41
C THR A 264 3.99 18.37 -24.34
N VAL A 265 4.49 18.05 -23.14
CA VAL A 265 4.64 19.04 -22.06
C VAL A 265 5.76 20.04 -22.39
N SER A 266 6.88 19.60 -22.96
CA SER A 266 7.92 20.49 -23.47
C SER A 266 7.48 21.18 -24.77
N MET A 267 6.74 20.48 -25.64
CA MET A 267 6.21 21.05 -26.91
C MET A 267 5.38 22.31 -26.67
N SER A 268 4.51 22.31 -25.66
CA SER A 268 3.64 23.44 -25.31
C SER A 268 4.39 24.71 -24.89
N ALA A 269 5.72 24.66 -24.67
CA ALA A 269 6.51 25.87 -24.53
C ALA A 269 6.50 26.71 -25.84
N GLY A 270 6.44 26.04 -27.00
CA GLY A 270 6.46 26.65 -28.33
C GLY A 270 5.19 27.41 -28.75
N THR A 271 4.09 27.25 -28.02
CA THR A 271 2.80 27.96 -28.21
C THR A 271 2.40 28.80 -27.00
N SER A 272 3.25 28.84 -25.97
CA SER A 272 3.01 29.62 -24.77
C SER A 272 3.14 31.12 -25.01
N ALA A 273 2.42 31.93 -24.22
CA ALA A 273 2.52 33.39 -24.25
C ALA A 273 3.94 33.91 -23.95
N GLN A 274 4.75 33.11 -23.25
CA GLN A 274 6.11 33.46 -22.84
C GLN A 274 7.14 33.36 -23.97
N LYS A 275 6.82 32.70 -25.08
CA LYS A 275 7.71 32.57 -26.24
C LYS A 275 8.16 33.91 -26.80
N ALA A 276 7.31 34.93 -26.72
CA ALA A 276 7.65 36.28 -27.19
C ALA A 276 8.67 37.00 -26.30
N MET A 277 8.82 36.60 -25.03
CA MET A 277 9.63 37.29 -24.03
C MET A 277 10.89 36.52 -23.62
N HIS A 278 10.90 35.21 -23.83
CA HIS A 278 11.97 34.32 -23.37
C HIS A 278 12.38 33.35 -24.48
N ASN A 279 13.68 33.02 -24.53
CA ASN A 279 14.16 31.96 -25.42
C ASN A 279 13.74 30.59 -24.88
N LEU A 280 12.66 30.05 -25.45
CA LEU A 280 12.12 28.73 -25.09
C LEU A 280 12.58 27.61 -26.04
N GLN A 281 13.41 27.93 -27.06
CA GLN A 281 13.93 26.95 -28.01
C GLN A 281 14.63 25.77 -27.32
N PRO A 282 15.42 25.96 -26.23
CA PRO A 282 16.02 24.83 -25.54
C PRO A 282 15.03 23.84 -24.94
N ILE A 283 13.76 24.22 -24.74
CA ILE A 283 12.68 23.39 -24.22
C ILE A 283 11.96 22.66 -25.36
N HIS A 284 11.37 23.40 -26.31
CA HIS A 284 10.54 22.83 -27.37
C HIS A 284 11.33 22.38 -28.61
N GLY A 285 12.53 22.91 -28.83
CA GLY A 285 13.36 22.64 -30.01
C GLY A 285 13.63 21.15 -30.28
N PRO A 286 13.98 20.33 -29.26
CA PRO A 286 14.13 18.89 -29.47
C PRO A 286 12.86 18.18 -29.96
N VAL A 287 11.68 18.69 -29.58
CA VAL A 287 10.40 18.15 -30.07
C VAL A 287 10.17 18.61 -31.51
N ASP A 288 10.47 19.87 -31.83
CA ASP A 288 10.34 20.41 -33.19
C ASP A 288 11.21 19.63 -34.18
N GLU A 289 12.49 19.41 -33.86
CA GLU A 289 13.43 18.62 -34.67
C GLU A 289 12.92 17.18 -34.89
N PHE A 290 12.37 16.57 -33.84
CA PHE A 290 11.76 15.25 -33.95
C PHE A 290 10.56 15.25 -34.89
N LEU A 291 9.64 16.20 -34.75
CA LEU A 291 8.42 16.28 -35.58
C LEU A 291 8.73 16.60 -37.04
N GLU A 292 9.82 17.30 -37.34
CA GLU A 292 10.32 17.52 -38.71
C GLU A 292 10.82 16.20 -39.34
N GLY A 293 11.51 15.36 -38.56
CA GLY A 293 12.08 14.08 -39.02
C GLY A 293 11.18 12.85 -38.81
N VAL A 294 10.01 12.99 -38.20
CA VAL A 294 9.22 11.84 -37.70
C VAL A 294 8.78 10.91 -38.82
N GLN A 295 8.28 11.44 -39.94
CA GLN A 295 7.77 10.61 -41.03
C GLN A 295 8.87 9.79 -41.70
N ALA A 296 10.05 10.39 -41.89
CA ALA A 296 11.23 9.69 -42.41
C ALA A 296 11.70 8.61 -41.43
N THR A 297 11.65 8.88 -40.13
CA THR A 297 11.99 7.92 -39.08
C THR A 297 11.01 6.75 -39.08
N LYS A 298 9.70 7.01 -39.17
CA LYS A 298 8.66 5.97 -39.29
C LYS A 298 8.94 5.04 -40.46
N ARG A 299 9.11 5.59 -41.66
CA ARG A 299 9.36 4.79 -42.88
C ARG A 299 10.62 3.95 -42.78
N LYS A 300 11.71 4.52 -42.26
CA LYS A 300 12.94 3.78 -42.00
C LYS A 300 12.68 2.60 -41.04
N MET A 301 12.05 2.85 -39.89
CA MET A 301 11.80 1.82 -38.88
C MET A 301 10.87 0.71 -39.39
N VAL A 302 9.84 1.07 -40.17
CA VAL A 302 8.95 0.11 -40.83
C VAL A 302 9.73 -0.76 -41.82
N GLN A 303 10.58 -0.15 -42.64
CA GLN A 303 11.39 -0.90 -43.59
C GLN A 303 12.39 -1.84 -42.89
N ASP A 304 13.04 -1.40 -41.82
CA ASP A 304 13.94 -2.23 -41.02
C ASP A 304 13.18 -3.42 -40.40
N GLU A 305 11.94 -3.22 -39.95
CA GLU A 305 11.08 -4.28 -39.43
C GLU A 305 10.70 -5.30 -40.51
N LEU A 306 10.22 -4.84 -41.67
CA LEU A 306 9.85 -5.69 -42.81
C LEU A 306 11.04 -6.54 -43.29
N ARG A 307 12.22 -5.93 -43.43
CA ARG A 307 13.46 -6.64 -43.82
C ARG A 307 13.80 -7.76 -42.84
N THR A 308 13.63 -7.50 -41.54
CA THR A 308 13.92 -8.51 -40.51
C THR A 308 13.00 -9.73 -40.61
N TRP A 309 11.71 -9.52 -40.87
CA TRP A 309 10.72 -10.61 -40.90
C TRP A 309 10.66 -11.36 -42.23
N HIS A 310 10.92 -10.67 -43.35
CA HIS A 310 10.85 -11.25 -44.69
C HIS A 310 12.23 -11.68 -45.24
N ASP A 311 13.26 -11.66 -44.39
CA ASP A 311 14.64 -12.04 -44.73
C ASP A 311 15.21 -11.29 -45.94
N VAL A 312 14.75 -10.06 -46.15
CA VAL A 312 15.21 -9.19 -47.22
C VAL A 312 16.45 -8.48 -46.69
N ASP A 313 17.62 -9.03 -46.99
CA ASP A 313 18.94 -8.40 -46.79
C ASP A 313 19.50 -8.48 -45.35
N ARG A 314 19.90 -9.68 -44.89
CA ARG A 314 20.50 -9.93 -43.55
C ARG A 314 21.74 -9.08 -43.25
N ASP A 315 22.47 -8.67 -44.28
CA ASP A 315 23.73 -7.92 -44.14
C ASP A 315 23.53 -6.44 -43.81
N TYR A 316 22.30 -5.91 -43.94
CA TYR A 316 22.01 -4.48 -43.72
C TYR A 316 22.00 -4.05 -42.24
N LEU A 317 21.74 -4.97 -41.30
CA LEU A 317 21.69 -4.69 -39.86
C LEU A 317 23.04 -4.86 -39.14
N LEU A 318 24.05 -5.38 -39.84
CA LEU A 318 25.41 -5.44 -39.33
C LEU A 318 26.05 -4.06 -39.52
N PHE A 319 25.99 -3.22 -38.49
CA PHE A 319 26.84 -2.03 -38.45
C PHE A 319 28.30 -2.50 -38.46
N GLY A 320 28.96 -2.37 -39.62
CA GLY A 320 30.39 -2.60 -39.71
C GLY A 320 31.10 -1.66 -38.75
N HIS A 321 31.84 -2.20 -37.78
CA HIS A 321 32.70 -1.38 -36.94
C HIS A 321 33.86 -0.86 -37.80
N LYS A 322 33.83 0.43 -38.11
CA LYS A 322 34.92 1.13 -38.81
C LYS A 322 35.59 2.10 -37.84
N VAL A 323 36.90 1.96 -37.68
CA VAL A 323 37.71 2.93 -36.92
C VAL A 323 38.05 4.06 -37.88
N GLU A 324 37.61 5.28 -37.55
CA GLU A 324 37.89 6.49 -38.31
C GLU A 324 38.62 7.50 -37.41
N GLU A 325 39.47 8.33 -38.01
CA GLU A 325 40.14 9.41 -37.28
C GLU A 325 39.13 10.51 -36.96
N LEU A 326 39.12 11.00 -35.70
CA LEU A 326 38.10 11.94 -35.20
C LEU A 326 37.94 13.19 -36.07
N ALA A 327 39.02 13.67 -36.69
CA ALA A 327 39.01 14.84 -37.56
C ALA A 327 38.31 14.59 -38.92
N SER A 328 38.17 13.33 -39.33
CA SER A 328 37.61 12.89 -40.61
C SER A 328 36.28 12.16 -40.48
N ALA A 329 35.94 11.72 -39.27
CA ALA A 329 34.72 11.00 -38.99
C ALA A 329 33.51 11.93 -39.14
N SER A 330 32.59 11.60 -40.05
CA SER A 330 31.31 12.28 -40.10
C SER A 330 30.43 11.80 -38.95
N THR A 331 30.09 12.71 -38.04
CA THR A 331 29.10 12.46 -36.99
C THR A 331 27.67 12.77 -37.46
N GLU A 332 27.48 13.12 -38.74
CA GLU A 332 26.16 13.39 -39.28
C GLU A 332 25.30 12.13 -39.24
N ARG A 333 24.19 12.20 -38.51
CA ARG A 333 23.19 11.13 -38.48
C ARG A 333 22.48 11.11 -39.82
N VAL A 334 22.97 10.31 -40.77
CA VAL A 334 22.27 10.08 -42.03
C VAL A 334 21.05 9.20 -41.76
N LEU A 335 19.88 9.82 -41.67
CA LEU A 335 18.61 9.11 -41.67
C LEU A 335 18.40 8.52 -43.08
N ARG A 336 18.63 7.22 -43.22
CA ARG A 336 18.35 6.47 -44.45
C ARG A 336 16.84 6.30 -44.64
N ASP A 337 16.17 7.37 -45.03
CA ASP A 337 14.76 7.34 -45.38
C ASP A 337 14.57 6.64 -46.74
N PRO A 338 13.79 5.56 -46.83
CA PRO A 338 13.47 4.94 -48.11
C PRO A 338 12.58 5.80 -49.02
N GLY A 339 12.10 6.93 -48.52
CA GLY A 339 11.36 7.94 -49.26
C GLY A 339 9.84 7.78 -49.16
N PRO A 340 9.05 8.78 -49.62
CA PRO A 340 7.62 8.89 -49.32
C PRO A 340 6.73 7.76 -49.84
N ARG A 341 7.22 6.96 -50.80
CA ARG A 341 6.48 5.81 -51.38
C ARG A 341 6.72 4.49 -50.62
N ALA A 342 7.60 4.49 -49.63
CA ALA A 342 7.85 3.32 -48.80
C ALA A 342 6.67 3.03 -47.87
N ALA A 343 6.64 1.82 -47.32
CA ALA A 343 5.61 1.40 -46.38
C ALA A 343 5.53 2.33 -45.15
N ASP A 344 4.31 2.71 -44.78
CA ASP A 344 3.99 3.43 -43.55
C ASP A 344 2.85 2.71 -42.82
N PHE A 345 3.17 2.06 -41.71
CA PHE A 345 2.19 1.33 -40.93
C PHE A 345 1.21 2.26 -40.20
N PRO A 346 -0.02 1.79 -39.92
CA PRO A 346 -0.99 2.54 -39.12
C PRO A 346 -0.36 3.07 -37.83
N THR A 347 -0.51 4.37 -37.56
CA THR A 347 0.19 5.03 -36.46
C THR A 347 -0.69 5.24 -35.23
N ILE A 348 -0.17 4.85 -34.07
CA ILE A 348 -0.73 5.12 -32.75
C ILE A 348 0.11 6.24 -32.12
N LEU A 349 -0.51 7.38 -31.85
CA LEU A 349 0.13 8.53 -31.22
C LEU A 349 -0.06 8.47 -29.70
N LEU A 350 1.02 8.62 -28.95
CA LEU A 350 1.02 8.69 -27.49
C LEU A 350 1.39 10.09 -27.03
N THR A 351 0.54 10.65 -26.17
CA THR A 351 0.81 11.90 -25.47
C THR A 351 0.54 11.69 -23.98
N HIS A 352 1.08 12.54 -23.11
CA HIS A 352 0.60 12.57 -21.73
C HIS A 352 -0.65 13.46 -21.64
N VAL A 353 -0.53 14.70 -22.12
CA VAL A 353 -1.65 15.66 -22.15
C VAL A 353 -2.58 15.36 -23.32
N PRO A 354 -3.91 15.22 -23.09
CA PRO A 354 -4.91 14.92 -24.12
C PRO A 354 -4.98 15.98 -25.22
N LEU A 355 -5.42 15.62 -26.44
CA LEU A 355 -5.55 16.60 -27.52
C LEU A 355 -6.70 17.58 -27.26
N TYR A 356 -6.61 18.77 -27.87
CA TYR A 356 -7.63 19.80 -27.75
C TYR A 356 -9.01 19.32 -28.21
N ARG A 357 -10.00 19.56 -27.33
CA ARG A 357 -11.43 19.36 -27.55
C ARG A 357 -12.18 20.61 -27.11
N SER A 358 -13.34 20.87 -27.73
CA SER A 358 -14.16 22.01 -27.34
C SER A 358 -14.65 21.84 -25.89
N PRO A 359 -14.81 22.93 -25.13
CA PRO A 359 -15.38 22.85 -23.79
C PRO A 359 -16.75 22.17 -23.81
N GLY A 360 -16.95 21.17 -22.94
CA GLY A 360 -18.20 20.41 -22.86
C GLY A 360 -18.30 19.22 -23.81
N THR A 361 -17.26 18.88 -24.58
CA THR A 361 -17.25 17.63 -25.36
C THR A 361 -17.26 16.42 -24.41
N PRO A 362 -18.29 15.56 -24.44
CA PRO A 362 -18.41 14.44 -23.51
C PRO A 362 -17.35 13.36 -23.78
N CYS A 363 -16.86 12.75 -22.70
CA CYS A 363 -15.94 11.61 -22.67
C CYS A 363 -16.60 10.25 -22.83
N GLY A 364 -17.93 10.19 -22.78
CA GLY A 364 -18.69 8.97 -22.94
C GLY A 364 -18.99 8.21 -21.62
N PRO A 365 -19.63 7.04 -21.74
CA PRO A 365 -20.28 6.34 -20.61
C PRO A 365 -19.33 5.71 -19.61
N LEU A 366 -18.07 5.51 -19.97
CA LEU A 366 -17.08 4.81 -19.13
C LEU A 366 -16.32 5.75 -18.18
N ARG A 367 -16.58 7.06 -18.21
CA ARG A 367 -16.06 8.00 -17.21
C ARG A 367 -16.74 7.77 -15.86
N GLU A 368 -15.98 7.38 -14.85
CA GLU A 368 -16.49 6.96 -13.53
C GLU A 368 -17.05 8.13 -12.73
N HIS A 369 -16.27 9.21 -12.60
CA HIS A 369 -16.62 10.29 -11.68
C HIS A 369 -17.89 11.03 -12.13
N TRP A 370 -18.11 11.10 -13.45
CA TRP A 370 -19.20 11.83 -14.06
C TRP A 370 -19.77 11.08 -15.28
N PRO A 371 -20.69 10.13 -15.09
CA PRO A 371 -21.32 9.47 -16.22
C PRO A 371 -22.14 10.47 -17.06
N PRO A 372 -22.33 10.21 -18.37
CA PRO A 372 -23.07 11.08 -19.26
C PRO A 372 -24.45 11.42 -18.72
N THR A 373 -24.83 12.67 -18.89
CA THR A 373 -26.17 13.15 -18.58
C THR A 373 -27.16 12.47 -19.50
N LYS A 374 -28.23 11.89 -18.93
CA LYS A 374 -29.25 11.21 -19.72
C LYS A 374 -29.97 12.24 -20.60
N ALA A 375 -30.00 12.00 -21.91
CA ALA A 375 -30.77 12.84 -22.83
C ALA A 375 -32.26 12.83 -22.44
N ALA A 376 -32.91 13.99 -22.59
CA ALA A 376 -34.37 14.08 -22.44
C ALA A 376 -35.05 13.21 -23.53
N LYS A 377 -36.12 12.49 -23.17
CA LYS A 377 -36.86 11.65 -24.12
C LYS A 377 -37.28 12.48 -25.34
N GLY A 378 -36.73 12.15 -26.53
CA GLY A 378 -37.11 12.77 -27.81
C GLY A 378 -36.09 13.75 -28.42
N GLN A 379 -34.91 13.95 -27.84
CA GLN A 379 -33.83 14.73 -28.47
C GLN A 379 -32.92 13.85 -29.37
N SER A 380 -32.35 14.47 -30.41
CA SER A 380 -31.49 13.82 -31.41
C SER A 380 -30.21 13.22 -30.82
N ASN A 381 -29.62 12.27 -31.55
CA ASN A 381 -28.42 11.52 -31.17
C ASN A 381 -27.10 12.34 -31.23
N ASP A 382 -27.16 13.65 -31.48
CA ASP A 382 -25.95 14.48 -31.41
C ASP A 382 -25.64 14.79 -29.94
N PRO A 383 -24.42 14.50 -29.45
CA PRO A 383 -24.08 14.75 -28.07
C PRO A 383 -24.10 16.25 -27.79
N ALA A 384 -25.17 16.72 -27.14
CA ALA A 384 -25.19 18.05 -26.55
C ALA A 384 -23.97 18.23 -25.62
N PRO A 385 -23.43 19.45 -25.48
CA PRO A 385 -22.33 19.70 -24.55
C PRO A 385 -22.69 19.22 -23.14
N ASP A 386 -21.85 18.36 -22.57
CA ASP A 386 -21.97 17.85 -21.20
C ASP A 386 -20.70 18.23 -20.44
N HIS A 387 -20.71 19.42 -19.84
CA HIS A 387 -19.60 19.93 -19.05
C HIS A 387 -19.26 19.06 -17.83
N ARG A 388 -20.19 18.22 -17.36
CA ARG A 388 -19.94 17.34 -16.22
C ARG A 388 -19.13 16.12 -16.66
N ASN A 389 -19.49 15.51 -17.79
CA ASN A 389 -18.79 14.36 -18.35
C ASN A 389 -17.51 14.74 -19.13
N ALA A 390 -17.37 15.99 -19.55
CA ALA A 390 -16.22 16.48 -20.31
C ALA A 390 -14.96 16.70 -19.44
N ILE A 391 -13.79 16.61 -20.08
CA ILE A 391 -12.56 17.19 -19.52
C ILE A 391 -12.72 18.71 -19.50
N THR A 392 -12.47 19.33 -18.34
CA THR A 392 -12.50 20.79 -18.24
C THR A 392 -11.30 21.37 -18.97
N VAL A 393 -11.54 22.26 -19.94
CA VAL A 393 -10.46 22.97 -20.65
C VAL A 393 -9.96 24.11 -19.78
N SER A 394 -8.97 23.84 -18.93
CA SER A 394 -8.35 24.81 -18.04
C SER A 394 -6.84 24.57 -17.89
N ALA A 395 -6.15 25.59 -17.38
CA ALA A 395 -4.72 25.58 -17.13
C ALA A 395 -4.42 26.25 -15.79
N GLY A 396 -3.28 25.90 -15.19
CA GLY A 396 -2.85 26.47 -13.92
C GLY A 396 -1.33 26.50 -13.77
N TYR A 397 -0.83 26.39 -12.55
CA TYR A 397 0.61 26.33 -12.31
C TYR A 397 1.18 25.01 -12.82
N GLN A 398 1.99 25.07 -13.88
CA GLN A 398 2.67 23.90 -14.45
C GLN A 398 1.74 22.72 -14.84
N TYR A 399 0.50 22.99 -15.25
CA TYR A 399 -0.39 21.98 -15.85
C TYR A 399 -1.39 22.64 -16.83
N GLN A 400 -1.91 21.82 -17.74
CA GLN A 400 -2.99 22.15 -18.65
C GLN A 400 -3.72 20.85 -19.06
N ASN A 401 -5.03 20.79 -18.86
CA ASN A 401 -5.77 19.52 -18.97
C ASN A 401 -5.90 18.97 -20.42
N VAL A 402 -5.70 19.83 -21.42
CA VAL A 402 -5.71 19.45 -22.86
C VAL A 402 -4.73 20.35 -23.60
N LEU A 403 -4.11 19.87 -24.68
CA LEU A 403 -3.22 20.70 -25.51
C LEU A 403 -3.94 21.89 -26.15
N SER A 404 -3.18 22.86 -26.66
CA SER A 404 -3.76 23.91 -27.50
C SER A 404 -4.31 23.33 -28.81
N GLU A 405 -5.28 24.03 -29.41
CA GLU A 405 -5.84 23.60 -30.69
C GLU A 405 -4.79 23.58 -31.80
N GLU A 406 -3.88 24.56 -31.79
CA GLU A 406 -2.75 24.65 -32.73
C GLU A 406 -1.81 23.46 -32.57
N ASP A 407 -1.36 23.18 -31.34
CA ASP A 407 -0.47 22.05 -31.05
C ASP A 407 -1.09 20.73 -31.47
N SER A 408 -2.37 20.54 -31.19
CA SER A 408 -3.07 19.29 -31.54
C SER A 408 -3.15 19.09 -33.06
N LYS A 409 -3.42 20.16 -33.81
CA LYS A 409 -3.45 20.12 -35.28
C LYS A 409 -2.05 19.88 -35.84
N ARG A 410 -1.05 20.59 -35.32
CA ARG A 410 0.36 20.45 -35.73
C ARG A 410 0.84 19.03 -35.50
N LEU A 411 0.60 18.49 -34.31
CA LEU A 411 1.05 17.16 -33.91
C LEU A 411 0.49 16.05 -34.80
N VAL A 412 -0.84 16.01 -34.99
CA VAL A 412 -1.48 14.98 -35.84
C VAL A 412 -0.99 15.07 -37.28
N LYS A 413 -0.86 16.28 -37.84
CA LYS A 413 -0.39 16.50 -39.22
C LYS A 413 1.08 16.15 -39.42
N SER A 414 1.96 16.54 -38.50
CA SER A 414 3.38 16.24 -38.57
C SER A 414 3.62 14.73 -38.52
N VAL A 415 2.94 14.02 -37.61
CA VAL A 415 3.09 12.56 -37.45
C VAL A 415 2.54 11.80 -38.66
N GLY A 416 1.35 12.19 -39.14
CA GLY A 416 0.67 11.60 -40.29
C GLY A 416 0.23 10.14 -40.07
N ASN A 417 -0.77 9.70 -40.84
CA ASN A 417 -1.30 8.32 -40.80
C ASN A 417 -1.70 7.87 -39.37
N VAL A 418 -2.18 8.80 -38.54
CA VAL A 418 -2.58 8.53 -37.16
C VAL A 418 -3.96 7.91 -37.15
N VAL A 419 -4.06 6.66 -36.72
CA VAL A 419 -5.33 5.91 -36.62
C VAL A 419 -5.93 5.93 -35.22
N HIS A 420 -5.11 6.15 -34.20
CA HIS A 420 -5.55 6.23 -32.81
C HIS A 420 -4.60 7.08 -31.97
N VAL A 421 -5.14 7.79 -30.97
CA VAL A 421 -4.37 8.52 -29.96
C VAL A 421 -4.63 7.93 -28.57
N PHE A 422 -3.61 7.82 -27.73
CA PHE A 422 -3.76 7.52 -26.31
C PHE A 422 -3.09 8.61 -25.46
N SER A 423 -3.80 9.10 -24.44
CA SER A 423 -3.34 10.14 -23.49
C SER A 423 -3.48 9.71 -22.03
N GLY A 424 -2.91 10.44 -21.05
CA GLY A 424 -2.88 10.06 -19.63
C GLY A 424 -3.55 11.03 -18.63
N ASP A 425 -3.23 12.32 -18.69
CA ASP A 425 -3.40 13.34 -17.61
C ASP A 425 -4.80 13.51 -16.95
N ASP A 426 -5.90 12.98 -17.49
CA ASP A 426 -7.26 13.20 -16.94
C ASP A 426 -7.62 12.31 -15.74
N HIS A 427 -6.79 11.31 -15.42
CA HIS A 427 -6.97 10.30 -14.36
C HIS A 427 -8.24 9.42 -14.47
N ASP A 428 -9.19 9.71 -15.35
CA ASP A 428 -10.40 8.95 -15.65
C ASP A 428 -10.44 8.54 -17.13
N TYR A 429 -11.29 7.57 -17.47
CA TYR A 429 -11.42 7.13 -18.85
C TYR A 429 -12.20 8.18 -19.66
N CYS A 430 -11.62 8.62 -20.78
CA CYS A 430 -12.28 9.50 -21.72
C CYS A 430 -12.11 9.02 -23.15
N GLU A 431 -13.19 8.93 -23.92
CA GLU A 431 -13.14 8.43 -25.28
C GLU A 431 -13.99 9.29 -26.20
N LEU A 432 -13.38 9.75 -27.29
CA LEU A 432 -14.05 10.58 -28.29
C LEU A 432 -13.38 10.47 -29.66
N THR A 433 -14.08 10.95 -30.67
CA THR A 433 -13.53 11.16 -32.02
C THR A 433 -13.37 12.65 -32.26
N HIS A 434 -12.18 13.06 -32.69
CA HIS A 434 -11.86 14.46 -32.96
C HIS A 434 -12.53 14.98 -34.23
N SER A 435 -12.50 16.30 -34.43
CA SER A 435 -12.97 16.91 -35.67
C SER A 435 -12.05 16.59 -36.86
N SER A 436 -12.55 16.84 -38.07
CA SER A 436 -11.80 16.66 -39.32
C SER A 436 -10.49 17.45 -39.39
N SER A 437 -10.37 18.54 -38.62
CA SER A 437 -9.12 19.31 -38.51
C SER A 437 -7.96 18.54 -37.86
N LYS A 438 -8.28 17.44 -37.17
CA LYS A 438 -7.35 16.46 -36.57
C LYS A 438 -7.63 15.06 -37.15
N ASP A 439 -7.95 15.02 -38.44
CA ASP A 439 -8.15 13.81 -39.25
C ASP A 439 -9.22 12.83 -38.73
N ASN A 440 -10.20 13.32 -37.95
CA ASN A 440 -11.22 12.49 -37.30
C ASN A 440 -10.61 11.35 -36.46
N VAL A 441 -9.44 11.59 -35.87
CA VAL A 441 -8.74 10.56 -35.09
C VAL A 441 -9.52 10.26 -33.80
N ARG A 442 -9.55 8.98 -33.43
CA ARG A 442 -10.11 8.53 -32.15
C ARG A 442 -9.06 8.67 -31.06
N GLU A 443 -9.45 9.25 -29.93
CA GLU A 443 -8.58 9.36 -28.76
C GLU A 443 -9.21 8.64 -27.56
N ILE A 444 -8.37 7.91 -26.83
CA ILE A 444 -8.68 7.40 -25.49
C ILE A 444 -7.71 8.01 -24.49
N THR A 445 -8.21 8.78 -23.53
CA THR A 445 -7.46 9.12 -22.33
C THR A 445 -7.55 7.95 -21.36
N VAL A 446 -6.39 7.38 -21.06
CA VAL A 446 -6.21 6.18 -20.24
C VAL A 446 -6.39 6.55 -18.78
N LYS A 447 -7.25 5.81 -18.10
CA LYS A 447 -7.50 5.97 -16.68
C LYS A 447 -6.24 5.74 -15.86
N SER A 448 -6.08 6.47 -14.76
CA SER A 448 -4.92 6.32 -13.86
C SER A 448 -4.83 4.91 -13.28
N PHE A 449 -3.60 4.40 -13.22
CA PHE A 449 -3.25 3.13 -12.59
C PHE A 449 -3.11 3.23 -11.06
N SER A 450 -2.99 4.46 -10.55
CA SER A 450 -2.82 4.74 -9.12
C SER A 450 -4.15 4.86 -8.39
N MET A 451 -4.17 4.40 -7.14
CA MET A 451 -5.29 4.65 -6.21
C MET A 451 -5.20 6.03 -5.51
N ALA A 452 -4.18 6.82 -5.83
CA ALA A 452 -3.98 8.16 -5.29
C ALA A 452 -4.82 9.21 -6.04
N MET A 453 -4.67 10.48 -5.67
CA MET A 453 -5.22 11.63 -6.41
C MET A 453 -6.74 11.59 -6.67
N GLY A 454 -7.49 10.95 -5.78
CA GLY A 454 -8.95 10.93 -5.83
C GLY A 454 -9.54 9.92 -6.82
N VAL A 455 -8.75 8.99 -7.35
CA VAL A 455 -9.20 7.95 -8.28
C VAL A 455 -9.83 6.78 -7.51
N PRO A 456 -11.17 6.57 -7.55
CA PRO A 456 -11.79 5.54 -6.73
C PRO A 456 -11.52 4.13 -7.26
N THR A 457 -11.62 3.93 -8.58
CA THR A 457 -11.45 2.61 -9.21
C THR A 457 -10.39 2.68 -10.31
N PRO A 458 -9.10 2.52 -10.01
CA PRO A 458 -8.00 2.63 -11.00
C PRO A 458 -8.13 1.65 -12.18
N GLY A 459 -7.37 1.86 -13.25
CA GLY A 459 -7.43 0.99 -14.43
C GLY A 459 -6.25 1.14 -15.38
N PHE A 460 -6.33 0.42 -16.50
CA PHE A 460 -5.39 0.52 -17.62
C PHE A 460 -6.10 0.15 -18.92
N VAL A 461 -5.51 0.51 -20.06
CA VAL A 461 -6.09 0.19 -21.37
C VAL A 461 -5.26 -0.90 -22.05
N MET A 462 -5.97 -1.93 -22.50
CA MET A 462 -5.44 -3.04 -23.27
C MET A 462 -5.72 -2.81 -24.75
N VAL A 463 -4.75 -3.15 -25.59
CA VAL A 463 -4.83 -2.99 -27.05
C VAL A 463 -4.37 -4.28 -27.71
N SER A 464 -5.23 -4.82 -28.56
CA SER A 464 -4.97 -6.00 -29.36
C SER A 464 -4.72 -5.57 -30.80
N LEU A 465 -3.53 -5.87 -31.32
CA LEU A 465 -3.09 -5.43 -32.65
C LEU A 465 -2.98 -6.62 -33.59
N HIS A 466 -3.62 -6.54 -34.76
CA HIS A 466 -3.50 -7.54 -35.80
C HIS A 466 -3.49 -6.88 -37.18
N ASN A 467 -2.29 -6.67 -37.72
CA ASN A 467 -2.06 -6.09 -39.05
C ASN A 467 -1.17 -7.00 -39.91
N PRO A 468 -1.74 -8.02 -40.58
CA PRO A 468 -0.98 -8.89 -41.47
C PRO A 468 -0.58 -8.16 -42.76
N VAL A 469 0.74 -8.08 -43.02
CA VAL A 469 1.32 -7.39 -44.19
C VAL A 469 2.29 -8.27 -44.97
N ASP A 470 2.49 -7.98 -46.25
CA ASP A 470 3.51 -8.59 -47.11
C ASP A 470 4.90 -7.93 -46.96
N ALA A 471 5.88 -8.38 -47.75
CA ALA A 471 7.25 -7.87 -47.71
C ALA A 471 7.38 -6.39 -48.10
N ASP A 472 6.41 -5.86 -48.85
CA ASP A 472 6.32 -4.45 -49.23
C ASP A 472 5.50 -3.63 -48.22
N GLY A 473 5.03 -4.24 -47.12
CA GLY A 473 4.22 -3.62 -46.09
C GLY A 473 2.76 -3.40 -46.48
N ARG A 474 2.27 -4.05 -47.54
CA ARG A 474 0.87 -3.94 -47.99
C ARG A 474 0.00 -4.97 -47.26
N PRO A 475 -1.28 -4.66 -47.00
CA PRO A 475 -2.18 -5.61 -46.34
C PRO A 475 -2.33 -6.91 -47.14
N MET A 476 -2.18 -8.06 -46.47
CA MET A 476 -2.35 -9.37 -47.12
C MET A 476 -3.83 -9.64 -47.50
N PRO A 477 -4.11 -10.49 -48.51
CA PRO A 477 -5.48 -10.89 -48.84
C PRO A 477 -6.22 -11.46 -47.61
N GLY A 478 -7.39 -10.89 -47.30
CA GLY A 478 -8.18 -11.27 -46.13
C GLY A 478 -7.78 -10.56 -44.82
N SER A 479 -6.91 -9.55 -44.87
CA SER A 479 -6.61 -8.68 -43.72
C SER A 479 -7.87 -7.98 -43.20
N PRO A 480 -8.03 -7.82 -41.88
CA PRO A 480 -9.17 -7.09 -41.32
C PRO A 480 -9.11 -5.60 -41.68
N GLU A 481 -10.26 -4.97 -41.87
CA GLU A 481 -10.34 -3.51 -42.10
C GLU A 481 -9.83 -2.71 -40.89
N LYS A 482 -10.12 -3.19 -39.68
CA LYS A 482 -9.63 -2.62 -38.43
C LYS A 482 -8.54 -3.53 -37.86
N THR A 483 -7.35 -2.98 -37.71
CA THR A 483 -6.17 -3.70 -37.23
C THR A 483 -5.95 -3.56 -35.72
N LEU A 484 -6.86 -2.88 -35.02
CA LEU A 484 -6.75 -2.52 -33.60
C LEU A 484 -8.08 -2.69 -32.87
N GLN A 485 -8.04 -3.32 -31.69
CA GLN A 485 -9.17 -3.41 -30.74
C GLN A 485 -8.70 -2.95 -29.35
N THR A 486 -9.57 -2.28 -28.60
CA THR A 486 -9.25 -1.75 -27.26
C THR A 486 -10.19 -2.30 -26.19
N HIS A 487 -9.68 -2.37 -24.95
CA HIS A 487 -10.45 -2.77 -23.78
C HIS A 487 -9.95 -2.05 -22.52
N LEU A 488 -10.87 -1.45 -21.75
CA LEU A 488 -10.57 -0.88 -20.44
C LEU A 488 -10.62 -1.97 -19.38
N CYS A 489 -9.51 -2.24 -18.70
CA CYS A 489 -9.47 -3.13 -17.55
C CYS A 489 -9.45 -2.33 -16.24
N LEU A 490 -10.40 -2.62 -15.34
CA LEU A 490 -10.53 -1.96 -14.04
C LEU A 490 -9.86 -2.77 -12.94
N LEU A 491 -9.15 -2.07 -12.07
CA LEU A 491 -8.47 -2.61 -10.89
C LEU A 491 -9.37 -2.53 -9.65
N PRO A 492 -9.01 -3.24 -8.55
CA PRO A 492 -9.78 -3.19 -7.32
C PRO A 492 -9.91 -1.77 -6.74
N ASN A 493 -11.11 -1.42 -6.29
CA ASN A 493 -11.34 -0.18 -5.54
C ASN A 493 -10.86 -0.36 -4.09
N GLN A 494 -9.72 0.24 -3.75
CA GLN A 494 -9.08 0.03 -2.44
C GLN A 494 -9.91 0.59 -1.27
N THR A 495 -10.63 1.70 -1.50
CA THR A 495 -11.52 2.29 -0.49
C THR A 495 -12.62 1.32 -0.10
N ARG A 496 -13.21 0.62 -1.07
CA ARG A 496 -14.22 -0.42 -0.82
C ARG A 496 -13.65 -1.59 -0.01
N THR A 497 -12.43 -2.04 -0.32
CA THR A 497 -11.73 -3.08 0.45
C THR A 497 -11.55 -2.65 1.91
N PHE A 498 -11.11 -1.41 2.17
CA PHE A 498 -10.97 -0.89 3.53
C PHE A 498 -12.29 -0.78 4.29
N LEU A 499 -13.39 -0.38 3.61
CA LEU A 499 -14.72 -0.37 4.20
C LEU A 499 -15.19 -1.80 4.57
N GLN A 500 -14.86 -2.80 3.77
CA GLN A 500 -15.15 -4.20 4.09
C GLN A 500 -14.34 -4.68 5.30
N TYR A 501 -13.05 -4.33 5.40
CA TYR A 501 -12.26 -4.60 6.61
C TYR A 501 -12.87 -3.96 7.86
N ALA A 502 -13.30 -2.70 7.78
CA ALA A 502 -13.98 -2.03 8.89
C ALA A 502 -15.28 -2.77 9.29
N THR A 503 -16.06 -3.21 8.30
CA THR A 503 -17.28 -4.00 8.54
C THR A 503 -16.98 -5.32 9.24
N TYR A 504 -15.98 -6.08 8.78
CA TYR A 504 -15.57 -7.34 9.41
C TYR A 504 -14.98 -7.13 10.82
N ALA A 505 -14.32 -6.00 11.08
CA ALA A 505 -13.84 -5.63 12.41
C ALA A 505 -15.00 -5.40 13.38
N ILE A 506 -16.02 -4.66 12.95
CA ILE A 506 -17.23 -4.44 13.76
C ILE A 506 -17.94 -5.77 14.05
N LEU A 507 -18.13 -6.62 13.02
CA LEU A 507 -18.73 -7.95 13.20
C LEU A 507 -17.93 -8.85 14.15
N SER A 508 -16.59 -8.81 14.05
CA SER A 508 -15.70 -9.53 14.97
C SER A 508 -15.87 -9.06 16.41
N LEU A 509 -15.96 -7.76 16.65
CA LEU A 509 -16.18 -7.18 17.98
C LEU A 509 -17.55 -7.57 18.55
N VAL A 510 -18.60 -7.57 17.73
CA VAL A 510 -19.93 -8.03 18.14
C VAL A 510 -19.89 -9.51 18.53
N LEU A 511 -19.27 -10.37 17.72
CA LEU A 511 -19.15 -11.80 18.00
C LEU A 511 -18.35 -12.06 19.29
N LEU A 512 -17.25 -11.34 19.50
CA LEU A 512 -16.47 -11.42 20.73
C LEU A 512 -17.24 -10.91 21.96
N SER A 513 -18.09 -9.89 21.79
CA SER A 513 -18.94 -9.36 22.87
C SER A 513 -20.01 -10.37 23.28
N ILE A 514 -20.67 -11.00 22.29
CA ILE A 514 -21.63 -12.09 22.53
C ILE A 514 -20.92 -13.26 23.20
N TRP A 515 -19.74 -13.66 22.70
CA TRP A 515 -18.94 -14.73 23.30
C TRP A 515 -18.58 -14.42 24.76
N ALA A 516 -18.07 -13.22 25.03
CA ALA A 516 -17.74 -12.80 26.39
C ALA A 516 -18.95 -12.85 27.31
N PHE A 517 -20.12 -12.40 26.85
CA PHE A 517 -21.38 -12.46 27.59
C PHE A 517 -21.87 -13.89 27.87
N LEU A 518 -21.68 -14.81 26.93
CA LEU A 518 -22.09 -16.20 27.08
C LEU A 518 -21.18 -17.01 28.00
N ILE A 519 -19.91 -16.65 28.17
CA ILE A 519 -18.96 -17.35 29.08
C ILE A 519 -19.53 -17.58 30.48
N PRO A 520 -19.98 -16.54 31.23
CA PRO A 520 -20.53 -16.74 32.57
C PRO A 520 -21.89 -17.45 32.59
N ILE A 521 -22.66 -17.38 31.50
CA ILE A 521 -24.00 -18.00 31.40
C ILE A 521 -23.89 -19.50 31.14
N LEU A 522 -23.07 -19.87 30.16
CA LEU A 522 -22.87 -21.25 29.70
C LEU A 522 -21.73 -21.98 30.44
N ARG A 523 -21.09 -21.32 31.42
CA ARG A 523 -19.94 -21.84 32.19
C ARG A 523 -18.78 -22.31 31.29
N LEU A 524 -18.53 -21.59 30.20
CA LEU A 524 -17.42 -21.87 29.28
C LEU A 524 -16.09 -21.47 29.91
N GLN A 525 -14.97 -22.06 29.45
CA GLN A 525 -13.65 -21.68 29.94
C GLN A 525 -13.25 -20.28 29.44
N PRO A 526 -12.87 -19.35 30.35
CA PRO A 526 -12.42 -18.02 29.98
C PRO A 526 -11.11 -18.03 29.18
N PHE A 527 -10.99 -17.11 28.23
CA PHE A 527 -9.76 -16.91 27.47
C PHE A 527 -8.78 -16.01 28.24
N ALA A 528 -9.26 -15.03 29.01
CA ALA A 528 -8.40 -14.26 29.88
C ALA A 528 -7.86 -15.15 31.01
N LEU A 529 -6.54 -15.14 31.17
CA LEU A 529 -5.93 -15.79 32.32
C LEU A 529 -6.25 -14.94 33.56
N GLU A 530 -6.64 -15.60 34.66
CA GLU A 530 -6.67 -14.92 35.94
C GLU A 530 -5.26 -14.40 36.26
N ALA A 531 -5.19 -13.14 36.66
CA ALA A 531 -3.96 -12.57 37.20
C ALA A 531 -3.59 -13.38 38.44
N GLU A 532 -2.40 -13.97 38.44
CA GLU A 532 -1.88 -14.68 39.60
C GLU A 532 -1.91 -13.71 40.78
N LYS A 533 -2.63 -14.07 41.86
CA LYS A 533 -2.39 -13.40 43.14
C LYS A 533 -0.93 -13.71 43.47
N HIS A 534 -0.05 -12.71 43.36
CA HIS A 534 1.30 -12.80 43.90
C HIS A 534 1.18 -13.27 45.35
N ARG A 535 1.40 -14.56 45.60
CA ARG A 535 1.88 -15.00 46.90
C ARG A 535 3.31 -14.49 46.91
N PRO A 536 3.66 -13.48 47.73
CA PRO A 536 5.07 -13.19 47.91
C PRO A 536 5.69 -14.51 48.38
N LEU A 537 6.76 -14.94 47.72
CA LEU A 537 7.61 -16.01 48.22
C LEU A 537 8.34 -15.43 49.45
N GLY A 538 7.59 -15.16 50.51
CA GLY A 538 8.10 -14.66 51.77
C GLY A 538 8.58 -15.85 52.57
N LEU A 539 9.88 -16.13 52.51
CA LEU A 539 10.55 -16.83 53.59
C LEU A 539 10.24 -16.06 54.90
N PRO A 540 9.91 -16.73 56.01
CA PRO A 540 9.57 -16.06 57.26
C PRO A 540 10.81 -15.35 57.82
N MET A 541 10.84 -14.03 57.68
CA MET A 541 11.77 -13.17 58.42
C MET A 541 11.14 -12.87 59.78
N PHE A 542 11.71 -13.45 60.84
CA PHE A 542 11.46 -12.99 62.21
C PHE A 542 11.87 -11.52 62.33
N LYS A 543 10.98 -10.71 62.92
CA LYS A 543 11.13 -9.27 63.06
C LYS A 543 11.30 -8.98 64.55
N ASP A 544 12.55 -8.85 65.01
CA ASP A 544 12.82 -8.38 66.36
C ASP A 544 12.40 -6.92 66.50
N LYS A 545 11.58 -6.66 67.52
CA LYS A 545 11.12 -5.33 67.91
C LYS A 545 11.96 -4.85 69.08
N ASP A 546 12.99 -4.05 68.80
CA ASP A 546 13.60 -3.18 69.80
C ASP A 546 13.09 -1.75 69.62
N LYS A 547 12.47 -1.22 70.68
CA LYS A 547 12.53 0.19 71.14
C LYS A 547 11.56 0.40 72.30
N ALA A 548 12.07 0.38 73.53
CA ALA A 548 11.47 1.05 74.68
C ALA A 548 12.52 1.98 75.31
N LYS A 549 12.09 3.21 75.63
CA LYS A 549 12.85 4.25 76.31
C LYS A 549 12.94 3.96 77.81
N SER A 550 14.05 4.40 78.40
CA SER A 550 14.50 4.32 79.80
C SER A 550 13.79 5.28 80.76
N GLU A 551 13.56 4.86 82.03
CA GLU A 551 14.11 5.44 83.29
C GLU A 551 13.58 4.68 84.56
N PRO A 552 14.21 4.78 85.77
CA PRO A 552 14.66 3.63 86.60
C PRO A 552 14.08 3.62 88.05
N PRO A 553 14.71 2.95 89.04
CA PRO A 553 14.90 1.51 89.25
C PRO A 553 14.16 1.03 90.53
N ASP A 554 14.00 -0.28 90.72
CA ASP A 554 13.96 -0.83 92.08
C ASP A 554 14.49 -2.26 92.14
N HIS A 555 15.19 -2.52 93.24
CA HIS A 555 16.05 -3.67 93.49
C HIS A 555 15.29 -5.00 93.64
N SER A 556 15.79 -6.06 93.02
CA SER A 556 16.12 -7.32 93.74
C SER A 556 16.74 -8.32 92.77
N ALA A 557 17.89 -8.83 93.18
CA ALA A 557 18.62 -9.91 92.55
C ALA A 557 17.78 -11.18 92.55
N HIS A 558 17.88 -12.01 91.50
CA HIS A 558 18.31 -13.39 91.64
C HIS A 558 18.76 -13.92 90.27
N VAL A 559 19.98 -14.41 90.29
CA VAL A 559 20.68 -15.16 89.26
C VAL A 559 20.02 -16.53 89.14
N ASP A 560 19.77 -17.00 87.91
CA ASP A 560 20.13 -18.37 87.48
C ASP A 560 19.78 -18.59 86.00
N LEU A 561 20.83 -18.68 85.20
CA LEU A 561 20.93 -19.46 83.96
C LEU A 561 21.43 -20.87 84.38
N PRO A 562 21.49 -21.94 83.53
CA PRO A 562 21.26 -21.97 82.08
C PRO A 562 20.60 -23.27 81.54
N LEU A 563 20.49 -23.30 80.21
CA LEU A 563 20.76 -24.44 79.30
C LEU A 563 20.14 -25.83 79.58
N ARG A 564 19.35 -26.31 78.61
CA ARG A 564 19.79 -27.31 77.59
C ARG A 564 18.62 -27.55 76.62
N MET A 565 18.75 -27.23 75.34
CA MET A 565 19.41 -28.01 74.27
C MET A 565 18.77 -29.38 74.01
N TYR A 566 18.18 -29.48 72.81
CA TYR A 566 18.13 -30.64 71.89
C TYR A 566 17.52 -31.95 72.45
N ALA A 567 16.78 -32.77 71.71
CA ALA A 567 16.66 -32.95 70.29
C ALA A 567 15.56 -34.01 70.06
N VAL A 568 15.01 -34.00 68.83
CA VAL A 568 14.77 -35.20 68.00
C VAL A 568 13.80 -36.23 68.61
N ALA A 569 12.52 -36.16 68.24
CA ALA A 569 11.95 -36.77 67.02
C ALA A 569 12.08 -38.29 66.99
N THR A 570 10.94 -38.96 66.93
CA THR A 570 10.60 -40.11 66.04
C THR A 570 9.20 -40.58 66.47
N SER A 571 8.18 -40.29 65.66
CA SER A 571 7.57 -41.23 64.71
C SER A 571 6.94 -42.43 65.41
N ALA A 572 5.61 -42.39 65.54
CA ALA A 572 4.69 -43.20 64.72
C ALA A 572 4.34 -44.50 65.50
N VAL A 573 3.10 -44.94 65.63
CA VAL A 573 2.22 -45.52 64.60
C VAL A 573 0.94 -45.94 65.34
N ARG A 574 -0.22 -45.82 64.65
CA ARG A 574 -1.49 -46.61 64.63
C ARG A 574 -1.86 -47.42 65.90
N SER A 575 -3.11 -47.51 66.34
CA SER A 575 -4.36 -47.91 65.67
C SER A 575 -5.48 -47.86 66.73
N SER A 576 -6.60 -47.15 66.54
CA SER A 576 -7.89 -47.64 66.01
C SER A 576 -8.37 -49.02 66.49
N SER A 577 -9.37 -49.05 67.38
CA SER A 577 -10.67 -49.77 67.28
C SER A 577 -11.31 -49.90 68.68
N ALA A 578 -12.41 -49.20 68.98
CA ALA A 578 -13.81 -49.71 69.01
C ALA A 578 -14.05 -50.69 70.18
N GLY A 579 -14.59 -50.25 71.32
CA GLY A 579 -16.03 -50.11 71.65
C GLY A 579 -16.41 -51.17 72.71
N PRO A 580 -17.64 -51.28 73.24
CA PRO A 580 -18.68 -50.30 73.58
C PRO A 580 -19.28 -50.57 75.01
N THR A 581 -20.45 -49.98 75.29
CA THR A 581 -21.46 -50.31 76.34
C THR A 581 -21.22 -49.76 77.75
N GLU A 582 -22.03 -48.78 78.15
CA GLU A 582 -23.24 -48.89 79.02
C GLU A 582 -22.84 -48.71 80.49
N GLY A 583 -23.51 -47.96 81.36
CA GLY A 583 -24.73 -47.19 81.33
C GLY A 583 -25.02 -46.84 82.80
N ALA A 584 -25.34 -45.58 83.11
CA ALA A 584 -26.00 -45.23 84.38
C ALA A 584 -26.51 -43.79 84.32
N ARG A 585 -27.81 -43.67 84.06
CA ARG A 585 -28.64 -42.54 84.48
C ARG A 585 -28.61 -42.46 86.01
N TRP A 586 -28.42 -41.26 86.57
CA TRP A 586 -29.43 -40.75 87.50
C TRP A 586 -29.42 -39.23 87.64
N SER A 587 -30.62 -38.77 87.96
CA SER A 587 -31.12 -37.42 87.79
C SER A 587 -30.93 -36.55 89.02
N SER A 588 -30.75 -35.26 88.70
CA SER A 588 -31.47 -34.13 89.29
C SER A 588 -31.20 -33.72 90.73
N LYS A 589 -30.76 -32.48 90.89
CA LYS A 589 -31.36 -31.55 91.86
C LYS A 589 -31.23 -30.11 91.38
N LYS A 590 -32.38 -29.45 91.31
CA LYS A 590 -32.59 -28.00 91.20
C LYS A 590 -31.89 -27.29 92.37
N SER A 591 -31.29 -26.13 92.11
CA SER A 591 -31.82 -24.86 92.64
C SER A 591 -31.15 -23.67 91.95
N ARG A 592 -31.97 -22.68 91.59
CA ARG A 592 -31.56 -21.33 91.20
C ARG A 592 -31.09 -20.62 92.46
N GLN A 593 -29.94 -19.94 92.41
CA GLN A 593 -29.86 -18.61 93.00
C GLN A 593 -28.75 -17.77 92.35
N THR A 594 -29.18 -16.59 91.98
CA THR A 594 -28.49 -15.42 91.45
C THR A 594 -27.35 -14.93 92.36
N ARG A 595 -26.19 -14.58 91.82
CA ARG A 595 -25.77 -13.18 91.59
C ARG A 595 -24.28 -13.12 91.20
N ARG A 596 -24.06 -12.21 90.26
CA ARG A 596 -22.85 -11.78 89.55
C ARG A 596 -21.86 -11.04 90.45
N TRP A 597 -20.57 -11.25 90.20
CA TRP A 597 -19.37 -10.37 90.26
C TRP A 597 -18.17 -11.32 90.08
N GLY A 598 -17.14 -11.16 89.25
CA GLY A 598 -16.57 -10.07 88.45
C GLY A 598 -15.05 -10.36 88.40
N TRP A 599 -14.38 -10.02 87.27
CA TRP A 599 -12.93 -10.18 87.00
C TRP A 599 -12.49 -11.64 86.74
N GLY A 600 -11.77 -12.01 85.68
CA GLY A 600 -10.88 -11.29 84.78
C GLY A 600 -9.73 -12.28 84.49
N GLY A 601 -9.34 -12.45 83.22
CA GLY A 601 -8.21 -13.31 82.86
C GLY A 601 -8.43 -14.09 81.58
N GLY A 602 -8.16 -13.43 80.45
CA GLY A 602 -8.25 -14.03 79.13
C GLY A 602 -7.15 -15.05 78.87
N VAL A 603 -7.55 -16.16 78.25
CA VAL A 603 -6.71 -16.90 77.30
C VAL A 603 -7.46 -16.87 75.98
N GLU A 604 -7.09 -15.93 75.11
CA GLU A 604 -7.69 -15.75 73.79
C GLU A 604 -7.12 -16.81 72.83
N GLY A 605 -7.79 -17.97 72.76
CA GLY A 605 -7.65 -18.89 71.65
C GLY A 605 -8.24 -18.31 70.36
N PRO A 606 -7.87 -18.82 69.17
CA PRO A 606 -8.24 -18.22 67.89
C PRO A 606 -9.76 -18.26 67.71
N ARG A 607 -10.40 -17.09 67.70
CA ARG A 607 -11.82 -16.94 67.37
C ARG A 607 -12.01 -17.17 65.87
N ILE A 608 -12.64 -18.29 65.53
CA ILE A 608 -13.34 -18.46 64.27
C ILE A 608 -14.57 -17.53 64.35
N ASN A 609 -14.55 -16.42 63.62
CA ASN A 609 -15.77 -15.64 63.38
C ASN A 609 -16.65 -16.45 62.41
N LEU A 610 -17.63 -17.15 62.96
CA LEU A 610 -18.85 -17.47 62.24
C LEU A 610 -19.67 -16.17 62.23
N ASP A 611 -19.65 -15.47 61.10
CA ASP A 611 -20.57 -14.36 60.86
C ASP A 611 -21.99 -14.96 60.79
N ASP A 612 -22.74 -14.82 61.89
CA ASP A 612 -24.19 -15.00 61.94
C ASP A 612 -24.86 -13.91 61.10
N ALA A 613 -25.03 -14.20 59.81
CA ALA A 613 -25.83 -13.37 58.90
C ALA A 613 -27.28 -13.90 58.83
N PHE A 614 -28.02 -13.73 59.92
CA PHE A 614 -29.49 -13.70 59.91
C PHE A 614 -29.98 -12.31 60.30
N SER A 615 -29.77 -11.33 59.42
CA SER A 615 -30.58 -10.11 59.40
C SER A 615 -30.81 -9.66 57.96
N TYR A 616 -32.09 -9.62 57.59
CA TYR A 616 -32.57 -9.35 56.24
C TYR A 616 -32.62 -7.83 56.03
N ASP A 617 -31.47 -7.20 55.73
CA ASP A 617 -31.43 -5.80 55.32
C ASP A 617 -31.28 -5.65 53.80
N SER A 618 -32.34 -5.13 53.16
CA SER A 618 -32.48 -4.80 51.74
C SER A 618 -31.35 -3.91 51.19
N SER A 619 -30.68 -3.13 52.06
CA SER A 619 -29.56 -2.26 51.65
C SER A 619 -28.26 -3.04 51.36
N SER A 620 -27.99 -4.08 52.15
CA SER A 620 -26.79 -4.93 52.03
C SER A 620 -26.84 -5.85 50.81
N ASP A 621 -28.04 -6.34 50.47
CA ASP A 621 -28.28 -7.20 49.31
C ASP A 621 -28.14 -6.38 48.00
N LYS A 622 -28.58 -5.12 47.99
CA LYS A 622 -28.33 -4.19 46.87
C LYS A 622 -26.83 -3.88 46.71
N ALA A 623 -26.10 -3.65 47.80
CA ALA A 623 -24.66 -3.40 47.76
C ALA A 623 -23.87 -4.65 47.30
N TRP A 624 -24.25 -5.83 47.76
CA TRP A 624 -23.66 -7.11 47.37
C TRP A 624 -23.96 -7.46 45.91
N ARG A 625 -25.20 -7.29 45.43
CA ARG A 625 -25.59 -7.43 44.02
C ARG A 625 -24.86 -6.42 43.13
N ARG A 626 -24.70 -5.16 43.56
CA ARG A 626 -23.88 -4.15 42.85
C ARG A 626 -22.40 -4.54 42.81
N ARG A 627 -21.83 -5.08 43.89
CA ARG A 627 -20.42 -5.51 43.97
C ARG A 627 -20.16 -6.77 43.13
N ARG A 628 -21.12 -7.72 43.09
CA ARG A 628 -21.12 -8.89 42.21
C ARG A 628 -21.28 -8.48 40.74
N GLY A 629 -22.23 -7.60 40.42
CA GLY A 629 -22.40 -7.01 39.10
C GLY A 629 -21.15 -6.29 38.60
N ARG A 630 -20.48 -5.48 39.45
CA ARG A 630 -19.19 -4.85 39.12
C ARG A 630 -18.06 -5.85 38.89
N ARG A 631 -18.01 -6.97 39.62
CA ARG A 631 -17.02 -8.04 39.39
C ARG A 631 -17.28 -8.79 38.08
N THR A 632 -18.54 -9.11 37.79
CA THR A 632 -18.93 -9.75 36.52
C THR A 632 -18.65 -8.85 35.33
N LEU A 633 -18.99 -7.56 35.40
CA LEU A 633 -18.69 -6.58 34.36
C LEU A 633 -17.17 -6.41 34.13
N ARG A 634 -16.37 -6.44 35.20
CA ARG A 634 -14.89 -6.41 35.07
C ARG A 634 -14.34 -7.68 34.44
N ALA A 635 -14.90 -8.84 34.76
CA ALA A 635 -14.49 -10.11 34.13
C ALA A 635 -14.86 -10.11 32.64
N LEU A 636 -16.09 -9.71 32.29
CA LEU A 636 -16.55 -9.53 30.91
C LEU A 636 -15.67 -8.57 30.11
N GLY A 637 -15.38 -7.39 30.66
CA GLY A 637 -14.51 -6.41 30.03
C GLY A 637 -13.08 -6.94 29.83
N ARG A 638 -12.56 -7.73 30.78
CA ARG A 638 -11.24 -8.37 30.64
C ARG A 638 -11.24 -9.45 29.56
N GLU A 639 -12.27 -10.30 29.50
CA GLU A 639 -12.41 -11.30 28.43
C GLU A 639 -12.49 -10.63 27.06
N LEU A 640 -13.38 -9.65 26.89
CA LEU A 640 -13.53 -8.93 25.64
C LEU A 640 -12.22 -8.25 25.23
N TRP A 641 -11.56 -7.54 26.16
CA TRP A 641 -10.28 -6.90 25.87
C TRP A 641 -9.21 -7.91 25.46
N THR A 642 -9.03 -9.00 26.19
CA THR A 642 -7.97 -9.99 25.91
C THR A 642 -8.21 -10.74 24.60
N THR A 643 -9.46 -11.06 24.27
CA THR A 643 -9.83 -11.73 23.03
C THR A 643 -9.75 -10.77 21.84
N ALA A 644 -10.27 -9.54 21.96
CA ALA A 644 -10.17 -8.51 20.93
C ALA A 644 -8.72 -8.12 20.66
N TRP A 645 -7.92 -7.92 21.72
CA TRP A 645 -6.49 -7.67 21.59
C TRP A 645 -5.81 -8.82 20.86
N ARG A 646 -6.09 -10.08 21.23
CA ARG A 646 -5.51 -11.27 20.57
C ARG A 646 -5.75 -11.26 19.06
N VAL A 647 -7.00 -11.03 18.65
CA VAL A 647 -7.35 -10.96 17.22
C VAL A 647 -6.64 -9.78 16.57
N ALA A 648 -6.70 -8.59 17.17
CA ALA A 648 -6.15 -7.37 16.60
C ALA A 648 -4.64 -7.46 16.33
N TRP A 649 -3.81 -7.80 17.34
CA TRP A 649 -2.35 -7.79 17.12
C TRP A 649 -1.91 -8.90 16.17
N MET A 650 -2.56 -10.07 16.18
CA MET A 650 -2.24 -11.15 15.23
C MET A 650 -2.62 -10.78 13.80
N SER A 651 -3.82 -10.23 13.59
CA SER A 651 -4.26 -9.75 12.27
C SER A 651 -3.37 -8.62 11.75
N VAL A 652 -2.94 -7.69 12.62
CA VAL A 652 -1.99 -6.63 12.25
C VAL A 652 -0.63 -7.19 11.87
N LEU A 653 -0.13 -8.23 12.56
CA LEU A 653 1.13 -8.87 12.16
C LEU A 653 1.02 -9.61 10.83
N ILE A 654 -0.11 -10.27 10.57
CA ILE A 654 -0.38 -10.91 9.27
C ILE A 654 -0.42 -9.83 8.18
N TRP A 655 -1.15 -8.73 8.40
CA TRP A 655 -1.19 -7.61 7.46
C TRP A 655 0.21 -7.00 7.26
N ALA A 656 0.98 -6.77 8.32
CA ALA A 656 2.34 -6.23 8.22
C ALA A 656 3.28 -7.16 7.46
N TYR A 657 3.12 -8.48 7.62
CA TYR A 657 3.86 -9.47 6.83
C TYR A 657 3.48 -9.39 5.35
N LEU A 658 2.18 -9.33 5.03
CA LEU A 658 1.71 -9.18 3.65
C LEU A 658 2.18 -7.85 3.03
N ALA A 659 2.07 -6.75 3.77
CA ALA A 659 2.51 -5.43 3.35
C ALA A 659 4.03 -5.35 3.14
N LYS A 660 4.83 -6.10 3.92
CA LYS A 660 6.28 -6.19 3.72
C LYS A 660 6.64 -6.98 2.46
N GLN A 661 5.86 -8.01 2.12
CA GLN A 661 6.10 -8.84 0.93
C GLN A 661 5.75 -8.12 -0.38
N GLY A 662 4.89 -7.10 -0.30
CA GLY A 662 4.28 -6.49 -1.47
C GLY A 662 2.96 -7.15 -1.78
#